data_AF-A0A935D054-F1
#
_entry.id   AF-A0A935D054-F1
#
_cell.length_a   1.000
_cell.length_b   1.000
_cell.length_c   1.000
_cell.angle_alpha   90.00
_cell.angle_beta   90.00
_cell.angle_gamma   90.00
#
_symmetry.space_group_name_H-M   'P 1'
#
loop_
_entity.id
_entity.type
_entity.pdbx_description
1 polymer ?
#
loop_
_entity_poly.entity_id
_entity_poly.type
_entity_poly.pdbx_seq_one_letter_code
_entity_poly.pdbx_strand_id
1 'polypeptide(L)'
;MRQGITEKFRASNTTVADISSIYGALIQDDPMLKISVEGRQMEFMLYENSLISKDYFVTVASNDKTKILKDLSVRTYDGVLKGSSGHITITIDHDYFVAMIKLGGEEYFIEQATAFDRNATSEDLIFYNSKDVIHDATKTCASDDLINAAPEVDGIEERFVNLCSVVEIAIASDASMFDKYSSSITAVQNHNIAVMNNVAFNYLHEFSDNITFQIVTQYVSTTFNNDPLSPNTISTAINTVYDAFATWSLAGGFGVVHDLGTFWTNRDFDGSTIGLAGVAAMCTGNRFSVLQDFTPDAAGLRSLMAHEVGHNFGAGHDTIGAPFIMAPSVNGSNKWSALSVTNINAHLLTRACLANCTGPISASFIANPTALCNNGTVQFEDKSTNSNARTWTFTSGSPSTSTAQKPNVTYSSTGTFSATIVANGTSTYSVPNAIIVSAPPPLATGSCPLPTGTPGSVGIQGVSLADMYSASGTAAQDGSRYVDRSCTNIVSLQTNTSYDIGIGLGNCSAGPIFESVRMYIDYNNNGVFDVLTETALSPGGGYCGFYTFTFTTPPSPVNNKLLRMRIISNISGISGPCYNPSDGQVEDFSVIFKAAVPLPLELISFNGEQHKSFNILKWTSKKESNMKHFRLERSRDGKDFTPIGYVTPLNNSLGGNYTFKDDDLNGSNEWYYRLRMEDVSAAFAYSQVIFLNNKGVNLSMENLVTVNTSDRPISFRLTSSSNQMVTIELFDMMGKLQSNYTTQINEGQNNMEFNTINIPKGMYILLVKNNSGEELVNKIFIE
;
A
#
# COMPACT_ATOMS: atom_id res chain seq x y z
N MET A 1 18.20 5.80 28.87
CA MET A 1 16.73 5.73 28.74
C MET A 1 16.30 6.86 27.83
N ARG A 2 15.49 6.54 26.83
CA ARG A 2 15.05 7.41 25.73
C ARG A 2 14.00 8.42 26.20
N GLN A 3 14.43 9.48 26.87
CA GLN A 3 13.51 10.42 27.52
C GLN A 3 12.49 11.02 26.53
N GLY A 4 12.94 11.45 25.34
CA GLY A 4 12.05 12.04 24.33
C GLY A 4 11.01 11.06 23.74
N ILE A 5 11.34 9.78 23.60
CA ILE A 5 10.40 8.76 23.13
C ILE A 5 9.30 8.52 24.16
N THR A 6 9.65 8.40 25.45
CA THR A 6 8.66 8.19 26.52
C THR A 6 7.79 9.42 26.81
N GLU A 7 8.25 10.62 26.46
CA GLU A 7 7.46 11.85 26.54
C GLU A 7 6.43 11.93 25.41
N LYS A 8 6.69 11.27 24.27
CA LYS A 8 5.85 11.35 23.07
C LYS A 8 4.90 10.17 22.89
N PHE A 9 5.27 8.98 23.37
CA PHE A 9 4.49 7.75 23.15
C PHE A 9 4.17 7.06 24.47
N ARG A 10 2.90 6.70 24.66
CA ARG A 10 2.42 5.87 25.78
C ARG A 10 2.95 4.44 25.67
N ALA A 11 3.06 3.94 24.44
CA ALA A 11 3.66 2.67 24.10
C ALA A 11 4.38 2.79 22.75
N SER A 12 5.59 2.26 22.67
CA SER A 12 6.38 2.21 21.44
C SER A 12 7.47 1.15 21.57
N ASN A 13 7.96 0.68 20.43
CA ASN A 13 9.11 -0.19 20.32
C ASN A 13 10.11 0.38 19.35
N THR A 14 11.34 -0.09 19.42
CA THR A 14 12.38 0.32 18.47
C THR A 14 13.09 -0.89 17.91
N THR A 15 13.56 -0.75 16.69
CA THR A 15 14.40 -1.73 16.01
C THR A 15 15.49 -1.01 15.24
N VAL A 16 16.51 -1.74 14.82
CA VAL A 16 17.52 -1.26 13.88
C VAL A 16 17.26 -1.93 12.53
N ALA A 17 17.37 -1.18 11.44
CA ALA A 17 17.22 -1.70 10.09
C ALA A 17 18.24 -1.09 9.12
N ASP A 18 18.80 -1.91 8.24
CA ASP A 18 19.67 -1.46 7.13
C ASP A 18 18.79 -0.87 6.01
N ILE A 19 18.51 0.43 6.10
CA ILE A 19 17.65 1.15 5.16
C ILE A 19 18.23 1.12 3.74
N SER A 20 19.56 1.24 3.60
CA SER A 20 20.21 1.23 2.29
C SER A 20 20.04 -0.13 1.60
N SER A 21 20.10 -1.22 2.35
CA SER A 21 19.85 -2.55 1.79
C SER A 21 18.37 -2.73 1.40
N ILE A 22 17.42 -2.23 2.19
CA ILE A 22 16.00 -2.27 1.86
C ILE A 22 15.74 -1.46 0.59
N TYR A 23 16.26 -0.23 0.51
CA TYR A 23 16.18 0.62 -0.67
C TYR A 23 16.74 -0.08 -1.91
N GLY A 24 17.94 -0.67 -1.80
CA GLY A 24 18.59 -1.41 -2.87
C GLY A 24 17.78 -2.62 -3.38
N ALA A 25 17.08 -3.31 -2.49
CA ALA A 25 16.21 -4.44 -2.87
C ALA A 25 14.95 -3.98 -3.61
N LEU A 26 14.28 -2.92 -3.10
CA LEU A 26 13.03 -2.43 -3.68
C LEU A 26 13.20 -1.81 -5.07
N ILE A 27 14.37 -1.20 -5.36
CA ILE A 27 14.66 -0.66 -6.70
C ILE A 27 15.06 -1.73 -7.72
N GLN A 28 15.40 -2.95 -7.28
CA GLN A 28 15.72 -4.10 -8.15
C GLN A 28 14.52 -5.00 -8.41
N ASP A 29 13.30 -4.48 -8.21
CA ASP A 29 12.02 -5.18 -8.35
C ASP A 29 11.85 -6.41 -7.43
N ASP A 30 12.43 -6.43 -6.23
CA ASP A 30 11.95 -7.34 -5.17
C ASP A 30 10.66 -6.76 -4.59
N PRO A 31 9.49 -7.36 -4.84
CA PRO A 31 8.23 -6.82 -4.37
C PRO A 31 7.98 -7.16 -2.89
N MET A 32 8.92 -7.76 -2.16
CA MET A 32 8.65 -8.30 -0.82
C MET A 32 9.38 -7.52 0.28
N LEU A 33 8.63 -7.01 1.26
CA LEU A 33 9.18 -6.47 2.50
C LEU A 33 8.76 -7.31 3.70
N LYS A 34 9.74 -7.71 4.51
CA LYS A 34 9.52 -8.42 5.77
C LYS A 34 9.75 -7.47 6.94
N ILE A 35 8.75 -7.37 7.80
CA ILE A 35 8.77 -6.52 9.00
C ILE A 35 8.58 -7.42 10.21
N SER A 36 9.48 -7.30 11.17
CA SER A 36 9.46 -8.03 12.44
C SER A 36 9.37 -7.04 13.59
N VAL A 37 8.19 -6.87 14.20
CA VAL A 37 8.03 -5.96 15.36
C VAL A 37 7.14 -6.59 16.42
N GLU A 38 7.53 -6.52 17.70
CA GLU A 38 6.80 -7.13 18.82
C GLU A 38 6.56 -8.65 18.67
N GLY A 39 7.47 -9.35 17.99
CA GLY A 39 7.28 -10.77 17.65
C GLY A 39 6.26 -11.01 16.53
N ARG A 40 5.65 -9.96 15.96
CA ARG A 40 4.81 -10.05 14.76
C ARG A 40 5.72 -10.11 13.54
N GLN A 41 5.57 -11.14 12.72
CA GLN A 41 6.23 -11.28 11.43
C GLN A 41 5.21 -10.94 10.33
N MET A 42 5.45 -9.86 9.61
CA MET A 42 4.59 -9.37 8.54
C MET A 42 5.37 -9.39 7.23
N GLU A 43 4.79 -9.99 6.20
CA GLU A 43 5.39 -10.07 4.86
C GLU A 43 4.47 -9.34 3.88
N PHE A 44 4.89 -8.16 3.42
CA PHE A 44 4.14 -7.31 2.51
C PHE A 44 4.61 -7.49 1.08
N MET A 45 3.67 -7.63 0.16
CA MET A 45 3.89 -7.46 -1.27
C MET A 45 3.69 -6.00 -1.64
N LEU A 46 4.71 -5.36 -2.19
CA LEU A 46 4.80 -3.94 -2.49
C LEU A 46 4.66 -3.67 -3.97
N TYR A 47 4.11 -2.51 -4.30
CA TYR A 47 4.05 -1.94 -5.62
C TYR A 47 4.29 -0.44 -5.51
N GLU A 48 5.07 0.11 -6.43
CA GLU A 48 5.35 1.55 -6.45
C GLU A 48 4.08 2.32 -6.80
N ASN A 49 3.80 3.37 -6.03
CA ASN A 49 2.61 4.19 -6.23
C ASN A 49 2.92 5.44 -7.07
N SER A 50 1.88 6.05 -7.65
CA SER A 50 2.03 7.20 -8.56
C SER A 50 1.92 8.55 -7.85
N LEU A 51 2.30 8.61 -6.56
CA LEU A 51 2.22 9.84 -5.77
C LEU A 51 3.11 10.95 -6.33
N ILE A 52 4.22 10.60 -6.98
CA ILE A 52 5.16 11.58 -7.53
C ILE A 52 4.96 11.66 -9.05
N SER A 53 4.80 12.88 -9.57
CA SER A 53 4.62 13.08 -11.02
C SER A 53 5.83 12.62 -11.83
N LYS A 54 5.59 12.14 -13.05
CA LYS A 54 6.67 11.81 -14.00
C LYS A 54 7.50 13.04 -14.38
N ASP A 55 6.86 14.20 -14.41
CA ASP A 55 7.49 15.49 -14.74
C ASP A 55 7.87 16.28 -13.48
N TYR A 56 7.95 15.61 -12.32
CA TYR A 56 8.28 16.22 -11.04
C TYR A 56 9.63 16.96 -11.07
N PHE A 57 9.67 18.10 -10.38
CA PHE A 57 10.89 18.86 -10.15
C PHE A 57 10.85 19.60 -8.81
N VAL A 58 12.03 19.97 -8.30
CA VAL A 58 12.19 20.84 -7.13
C VAL A 58 12.81 22.17 -7.55
N THR A 59 12.20 23.27 -7.15
CA THR A 59 12.80 24.59 -7.22
C THR A 59 13.48 24.92 -5.90
N VAL A 60 14.79 25.17 -5.93
CA VAL A 60 15.57 25.62 -4.78
C VAL A 60 15.85 27.10 -4.92
N ALA A 61 15.38 27.89 -3.97
CA ALA A 61 15.54 29.34 -3.96
C ALA A 61 16.58 29.78 -2.92
N SER A 62 17.64 30.41 -3.40
CA SER A 62 18.76 30.96 -2.61
C SER A 62 18.89 32.46 -2.88
N ASN A 63 19.68 33.18 -2.06
CA ASN A 63 19.77 34.65 -2.05
C ASN A 63 19.72 35.35 -3.41
N ASP A 64 20.41 34.85 -4.43
CA ASP A 64 20.49 35.50 -5.76
C ASP A 64 20.10 34.59 -6.93
N LYS A 65 19.68 33.34 -6.67
CA LYS A 65 19.50 32.31 -7.71
C LYS A 65 18.42 31.30 -7.36
N THR A 66 17.62 30.94 -8.35
CA THR A 66 16.74 29.77 -8.35
C THR A 66 17.38 28.65 -9.17
N LYS A 67 17.38 27.43 -8.64
CA LYS A 67 17.86 26.23 -9.33
C LYS A 67 16.72 25.21 -9.42
N ILE A 68 16.54 24.59 -10.58
CA ILE A 68 15.62 23.47 -10.76
C ILE A 68 16.41 22.17 -10.65
N LEU A 69 15.96 21.24 -9.81
CA LEU A 69 16.47 19.88 -9.65
C LEU A 69 15.41 18.90 -10.16
N LYS A 70 15.84 17.91 -10.94
CA LYS A 70 14.97 16.83 -11.46
C LYS A 70 15.35 15.45 -10.94
N ASP A 71 16.55 15.32 -10.35
CA ASP A 71 16.99 14.06 -9.78
C ASP A 71 16.21 13.80 -8.49
N LEU A 72 15.69 12.58 -8.37
CA LEU A 72 14.88 12.13 -7.26
C LEU A 72 15.28 10.71 -6.88
N SER A 73 15.71 10.54 -5.63
CA SER A 73 16.07 9.23 -5.08
C SER A 73 14.92 8.59 -4.29
N VAL A 74 14.11 9.39 -3.60
CA VAL A 74 12.99 8.87 -2.81
C VAL A 74 11.95 8.15 -3.67
N ARG A 75 11.45 7.03 -3.14
CA ARG A 75 10.44 6.18 -3.76
C ARG A 75 9.28 5.99 -2.80
N THR A 76 8.08 5.84 -3.36
CA THR A 76 6.85 5.64 -2.59
C THR A 76 6.14 4.38 -3.04
N TYR A 77 5.77 3.54 -2.07
CA TYR A 77 5.15 2.25 -2.31
C TYR A 77 3.85 2.13 -1.52
N ASP A 78 2.92 1.41 -2.10
CA ASP A 78 1.81 0.80 -1.38
C ASP A 78 2.07 -0.71 -1.29
N GLY A 79 1.39 -1.39 -0.37
CA GLY A 79 1.56 -2.82 -0.19
C GLY A 79 0.41 -3.51 0.51
N VAL A 80 0.37 -4.84 0.34
CA VAL A 80 -0.62 -5.73 0.94
C VAL A 80 0.08 -6.83 1.71
N LEU A 81 -0.40 -7.09 2.92
CA LEU A 81 0.09 -8.16 3.78
C LEU A 81 -0.30 -9.51 3.18
N LYS A 82 0.67 -10.38 2.98
CA LYS A 82 0.45 -11.71 2.42
C LYS A 82 -0.47 -12.54 3.32
N GLY A 83 -1.58 -13.03 2.74
CA GLY A 83 -2.51 -13.92 3.43
C GLY A 83 -3.47 -13.24 4.43
N SER A 84 -3.44 -11.91 4.53
CA SER A 84 -4.29 -11.12 5.42
C SER A 84 -4.75 -9.83 4.71
N SER A 85 -5.54 -8.98 5.40
CA SER A 85 -6.05 -7.70 4.88
C SER A 85 -5.19 -6.50 5.32
N GLY A 86 -3.98 -6.75 5.83
CA GLY A 86 -3.06 -5.68 6.25
C GLY A 86 -2.55 -4.89 5.04
N HIS A 87 -2.31 -3.60 5.22
CA HIS A 87 -1.78 -2.71 4.20
C HIS A 87 -0.63 -1.90 4.75
N ILE A 88 0.28 -1.50 3.88
CA ILE A 88 1.40 -0.63 4.20
C ILE A 88 1.54 0.44 3.12
N THR A 89 1.89 1.65 3.52
CA THR A 89 2.51 2.64 2.64
C THR A 89 3.92 2.88 3.12
N ILE A 90 4.85 3.12 2.18
CA ILE A 90 6.27 3.31 2.49
C ILE A 90 6.77 4.50 1.69
N THR A 91 7.51 5.37 2.36
CA THR A 91 8.38 6.35 1.73
C THR A 91 9.82 6.03 2.13
N ILE A 92 10.67 5.77 1.13
CA ILE A 92 12.04 5.30 1.35
C ILE A 92 13.03 6.03 0.45
N ASP A 93 14.18 6.36 1.01
CA ASP A 93 15.40 6.83 0.32
C ASP A 93 16.61 6.07 0.89
N HIS A 94 17.83 6.38 0.46
CA HIS A 94 19.07 5.69 0.86
C HIS A 94 19.26 5.61 2.39
N ASP A 95 18.86 6.66 3.12
CA ASP A 95 19.01 6.81 4.56
C ASP A 95 17.74 7.36 5.24
N TYR A 96 16.58 7.24 4.58
CA TYR A 96 15.29 7.72 5.08
C TYR A 96 14.22 6.63 4.95
N PHE A 97 13.44 6.41 6.00
CA PHE A 97 12.37 5.43 6.00
C PHE A 97 11.20 5.87 6.87
N VAL A 98 10.01 5.93 6.27
CA VAL A 98 8.74 6.07 6.97
C VAL A 98 7.76 5.09 6.37
N ALA A 99 7.00 4.39 7.22
CA ALA A 99 5.92 3.53 6.80
C ALA A 99 4.70 3.70 7.70
N MET A 100 3.52 3.51 7.11
CA MET A 100 2.24 3.51 7.80
C MET A 100 1.54 2.18 7.49
N ILE A 101 1.11 1.47 8.53
CA ILE A 101 0.51 0.14 8.41
C ILE A 101 -0.92 0.20 8.95
N LYS A 102 -1.91 -0.21 8.14
CA LYS A 102 -3.26 -0.53 8.62
C LYS A 102 -3.41 -2.03 8.77
N LEU A 103 -3.67 -2.51 9.98
CA LEU A 103 -3.82 -3.93 10.29
C LEU A 103 -4.94 -4.12 11.32
N GLY A 104 -5.95 -4.94 10.99
CA GLY A 104 -7.03 -5.26 11.92
C GLY A 104 -7.86 -4.07 12.39
N GLY A 105 -7.95 -3.00 11.58
CA GLY A 105 -8.63 -1.74 11.94
C GLY A 105 -7.80 -0.78 12.79
N GLU A 106 -6.58 -1.17 13.17
CA GLU A 106 -5.60 -0.34 13.86
C GLU A 106 -4.61 0.26 12.87
N GLU A 107 -3.98 1.36 13.27
CA GLU A 107 -3.00 2.09 12.48
C GLU A 107 -1.68 2.21 13.24
N TYR A 108 -0.61 1.74 12.59
CA TYR A 108 0.73 1.73 13.13
C TYR A 108 1.67 2.53 12.23
N PHE A 109 2.72 3.08 12.81
CA PHE A 109 3.77 3.80 12.09
C PHE A 109 5.13 3.17 12.37
N ILE A 110 6.01 3.24 11.37
CA ILE A 110 7.44 3.02 11.50
C ILE A 110 8.12 4.29 10.99
N GLU A 111 8.95 4.92 11.79
CA GLU A 111 9.72 6.09 11.37
C GLU A 111 11.07 6.16 12.08
N GLN A 112 11.94 7.07 11.66
CA GLN A 112 13.28 7.19 12.24
C GLN A 112 13.22 7.77 13.65
N ALA A 113 13.91 7.11 14.58
CA ALA A 113 13.97 7.51 15.98
C ALA A 113 14.75 8.82 16.20
N THR A 114 15.52 9.29 15.21
CA THR A 114 16.27 10.56 15.23
C THR A 114 15.40 11.77 15.51
N ALA A 115 14.11 11.71 15.17
CA ALA A 115 13.14 12.77 15.47
C ALA A 115 12.82 12.89 16.98
N PHE A 116 13.09 11.85 17.78
CA PHE A 116 12.71 11.76 19.20
C PHE A 116 13.90 11.50 20.14
N ASP A 117 15.01 10.99 19.62
CA ASP A 117 16.23 10.71 20.37
C ASP A 117 17.45 11.23 19.62
N ARG A 118 18.15 12.20 20.24
CA ARG A 118 19.35 12.83 19.67
C ARG A 118 20.53 11.88 19.52
N ASN A 119 20.50 10.72 20.18
CA ASN A 119 21.54 9.70 20.07
C ASN A 119 21.20 8.60 19.05
N ALA A 120 19.99 8.62 18.48
CA ALA A 120 19.61 7.68 17.44
C ALA A 120 20.35 7.98 16.13
N THR A 121 20.56 6.93 15.35
CA THR A 121 21.07 6.97 13.98
C THR A 121 19.92 6.88 12.99
N SER A 122 20.18 7.12 11.71
CA SER A 122 19.17 6.96 10.65
C SER A 122 18.63 5.52 10.55
N GLU A 123 19.37 4.51 11.02
CA GLU A 123 18.94 3.11 11.02
C GLU A 123 18.08 2.73 12.23
N ASP A 124 18.06 3.56 13.28
CA ASP A 124 17.21 3.34 14.44
C ASP A 124 15.77 3.74 14.09
N LEU A 125 14.87 2.76 14.06
CA LEU A 125 13.45 2.95 13.77
C LEU A 125 12.62 2.81 15.04
N ILE A 126 11.55 3.58 15.14
CA ILE A 126 10.50 3.45 16.14
C ILE A 126 9.23 2.89 15.50
N PHE A 127 8.56 1.97 16.18
CA PHE A 127 7.25 1.42 15.84
C PHE A 127 6.26 1.74 16.94
N TYR A 128 5.11 2.29 16.57
CA TYR A 128 4.06 2.64 17.51
C TYR A 128 2.68 2.59 16.85
N ASN A 129 1.63 2.48 17.66
CA ASN A 129 0.26 2.67 17.20
C ASN A 129 -0.12 4.15 17.29
N SER A 130 -0.85 4.66 16.30
CA SER A 130 -1.36 6.04 16.27
C SER A 130 -2.06 6.48 17.58
N LYS A 131 -2.80 5.58 18.24
CA LYS A 131 -3.51 5.88 19.50
C LYS A 131 -2.61 6.04 20.72
N ASP A 132 -1.37 5.56 20.62
CA ASP A 132 -0.38 5.65 21.69
C ASP A 132 0.42 6.95 21.63
N VAL A 133 0.22 7.77 20.59
CA VAL A 133 0.81 9.11 20.50
C VAL A 133 0.19 10.03 21.55
N ILE A 134 1.04 10.74 22.28
CA ILE A 134 0.64 11.81 23.20
C ILE A 134 0.52 13.09 22.38
N HIS A 135 -0.74 13.49 22.13
CA HIS A 135 -1.06 14.71 21.39
C HIS A 135 -1.17 15.92 22.33
N ASP A 136 -0.75 17.08 21.84
CA ASP A 136 -1.01 18.35 22.49
C ASP A 136 -2.42 18.84 22.11
N ALA A 137 -3.39 18.60 23.00
CA ALA A 137 -4.78 19.00 22.80
C ALA A 137 -4.99 20.53 22.74
N THR A 138 -3.96 21.32 23.07
CA THR A 138 -4.03 22.78 22.93
C THR A 138 -3.79 23.26 21.50
N LYS A 139 -3.23 22.42 20.62
CA LYS A 139 -3.02 22.76 19.22
C LYS A 139 -4.30 22.53 18.41
N THR A 140 -4.75 23.56 17.70
CA THR A 140 -6.02 23.61 16.95
C THR A 140 -5.79 23.88 15.47
N CYS A 141 -6.69 23.44 14.62
CA CYS A 141 -6.78 23.90 13.23
C CYS A 141 -7.77 25.05 13.15
N ALA A 142 -7.45 26.07 12.34
CA ALA A 142 -8.38 27.15 12.07
C ALA A 142 -9.05 26.92 10.71
N SER A 143 -10.36 27.11 10.70
CA SER A 143 -11.10 27.44 9.49
C SER A 143 -11.66 28.83 9.67
N ASP A 144 -11.22 29.79 8.87
CA ASP A 144 -11.93 31.06 8.77
C ASP A 144 -13.15 30.82 7.88
N ASP A 145 -14.35 30.81 8.46
CA ASP A 145 -15.64 30.87 7.74
C ASP A 145 -15.73 32.07 6.76
N LEU A 146 -14.71 32.96 6.76
CA LEU A 146 -14.59 34.21 6.03
C LEU A 146 -13.59 34.21 4.86
N ILE A 147 -12.72 33.20 4.70
CA ILE A 147 -11.97 33.03 3.44
C ILE A 147 -12.92 32.36 2.46
N ASN A 148 -13.82 33.20 1.91
CA ASN A 148 -15.02 32.91 1.12
C ASN A 148 -15.05 31.50 0.52
N ALA A 149 -16.15 30.77 0.78
CA ALA A 149 -16.65 29.79 -0.17
C ALA A 149 -16.58 30.43 -1.55
N ALA A 150 -15.74 29.88 -2.43
CA ALA A 150 -15.63 30.41 -3.78
C ALA A 150 -17.04 30.48 -4.37
N PRO A 151 -17.44 31.61 -4.99
CA PRO A 151 -18.75 31.68 -5.64
C PRO A 151 -18.90 30.47 -6.56
N GLU A 152 -20.10 29.87 -6.57
CA GLU A 152 -20.46 28.85 -7.55
C GLU A 152 -19.96 29.33 -8.91
N VAL A 153 -19.08 28.54 -9.53
CA VAL A 153 -18.54 28.88 -10.83
C VAL A 153 -19.70 28.77 -11.81
N ASP A 154 -20.30 29.89 -12.17
CA ASP A 154 -21.44 29.94 -13.09
C ASP A 154 -20.98 29.38 -14.46
N GLY A 155 -21.61 28.31 -14.92
CA GLY A 155 -21.25 27.59 -16.15
C GLY A 155 -20.68 26.17 -15.99
N ILE A 156 -21.00 25.48 -14.88
CA ILE A 156 -20.54 24.10 -14.62
C ILE A 156 -21.12 23.15 -15.68
N GLU A 157 -20.28 22.63 -16.58
CA GLU A 157 -20.55 21.32 -17.15
C GLU A 157 -20.48 20.33 -15.98
N GLU A 158 -21.64 19.83 -15.55
CA GLU A 158 -21.70 18.78 -14.53
C GLU A 158 -20.73 17.65 -14.94
N ARG A 159 -19.72 17.38 -14.11
CA ARG A 159 -18.87 16.22 -14.32
C ARG A 159 -19.74 15.00 -14.06
N PHE A 160 -19.98 14.18 -15.09
CA PHE A 160 -20.49 12.84 -14.88
C PHE A 160 -19.56 12.14 -13.88
N VAL A 161 -20.13 11.62 -12.79
CA VAL A 161 -19.43 10.89 -11.73
C VAL A 161 -18.48 9.87 -12.37
N ASN A 162 -17.19 10.21 -12.46
CA ASN A 162 -16.17 9.43 -13.16
C ASN A 162 -15.30 8.63 -12.18
N LEU A 163 -15.70 8.61 -10.92
CA LEU A 163 -15.37 7.71 -9.81
C LEU A 163 -13.87 7.44 -9.50
N CYS A 164 -12.97 8.27 -10.03
CA CYS A 164 -11.61 8.50 -9.52
C CYS A 164 -11.08 9.89 -9.95
N SER A 165 -10.56 10.68 -9.01
CA SER A 165 -10.04 12.04 -9.20
C SER A 165 -8.59 12.16 -8.72
N VAL A 166 -7.74 12.75 -9.56
CA VAL A 166 -6.36 13.08 -9.23
C VAL A 166 -6.30 14.55 -8.81
N VAL A 167 -5.65 14.80 -7.68
CA VAL A 167 -5.30 16.14 -7.20
C VAL A 167 -3.82 16.38 -7.47
N GLU A 168 -3.52 17.30 -8.38
CA GLU A 168 -2.17 17.80 -8.60
C GLU A 168 -1.80 18.77 -7.48
N ILE A 169 -0.85 18.37 -6.62
CA ILE A 169 -0.44 19.15 -5.46
C ILE A 169 0.98 19.74 -5.64
N ALA A 170 1.12 21.03 -5.35
CA ALA A 170 2.40 21.72 -5.30
C ALA A 170 2.71 22.10 -3.84
N ILE A 171 3.94 21.85 -3.38
CA ILE A 171 4.33 22.01 -1.97
C ILE A 171 5.46 23.01 -1.85
N ALA A 172 5.28 24.09 -1.09
CA ALA A 172 6.32 25.06 -0.78
C ALA A 172 6.79 24.91 0.67
N SER A 173 8.08 25.10 0.91
CA SER A 173 8.69 25.09 2.23
C SER A 173 9.60 26.30 2.39
N ASP A 174 9.45 27.00 3.50
CA ASP A 174 10.29 28.17 3.80
C ASP A 174 11.66 27.80 4.37
N ALA A 175 12.50 28.81 4.56
CA ALA A 175 13.85 28.62 5.11
C ALA A 175 13.86 27.97 6.52
N SER A 176 12.79 28.12 7.30
CA SER A 176 12.72 27.50 8.62
C SER A 176 12.60 25.98 8.56
N MET A 177 11.95 25.43 7.52
CA MET A 177 11.95 23.99 7.25
C MET A 177 13.35 23.53 6.86
N PHE A 178 14.02 24.26 5.97
CA PHE A 178 15.39 23.95 5.57
C PHE A 178 16.34 23.91 6.78
N ASP A 179 16.24 24.89 7.68
CA ASP A 179 17.04 24.93 8.91
C ASP A 179 16.72 23.76 9.85
N LYS A 180 15.45 23.39 10.01
CA LYS A 180 15.03 22.25 10.85
C LYS A 180 15.57 20.92 10.31
N TYR A 181 15.50 20.71 9.00
CA TYR A 181 15.91 19.46 8.36
C TYR A 181 17.39 19.48 7.94
N SER A 182 18.25 19.91 8.88
CA SER A 182 19.72 19.86 8.78
C SER A 182 20.29 20.56 7.54
N SER A 183 19.64 21.63 7.06
CA SER A 183 20.03 22.36 5.86
C SER A 183 20.16 21.46 4.63
N SER A 184 19.25 20.48 4.50
CA SER A 184 19.22 19.52 3.40
C SER A 184 17.93 19.65 2.59
N ILE A 185 18.08 19.91 1.28
CA ILE A 185 16.95 19.94 0.33
C ILE A 185 16.27 18.56 0.27
N THR A 186 17.07 17.49 0.21
CA THR A 186 16.57 16.12 0.17
C THR A 186 15.79 15.77 1.44
N ALA A 187 16.23 16.23 2.62
CA ALA A 187 15.52 15.95 3.86
C ALA A 187 14.15 16.65 3.92
N VAL A 188 14.06 17.93 3.50
CA VAL A 188 12.77 18.65 3.38
C VAL A 188 11.86 17.97 2.35
N GLN A 189 12.43 17.58 1.20
CA GLN A 189 11.72 16.89 0.14
C GLN A 189 11.13 15.55 0.61
N ASN A 190 11.94 14.73 1.29
CA ASN A 190 11.56 13.41 1.81
C ASN A 190 10.49 13.55 2.90
N HIS A 191 10.60 14.55 3.78
CA HIS A 191 9.59 14.87 4.77
C HIS A 191 8.23 15.17 4.11
N ASN A 192 8.18 16.14 3.19
CA ASN A 192 6.94 16.54 2.51
C ASN A 192 6.29 15.37 1.74
N ILE A 193 7.09 14.55 1.06
CA ILE A 193 6.61 13.37 0.33
C ILE A 193 6.07 12.31 1.29
N ALA A 194 6.76 12.06 2.41
CA ALA A 194 6.32 11.08 3.40
C ALA A 194 4.98 11.46 4.05
N VAL A 195 4.81 12.73 4.42
CA VAL A 195 3.53 13.21 4.95
C VAL A 195 2.44 13.03 3.91
N MET A 196 2.66 13.42 2.66
CA MET A 196 1.67 13.25 1.60
C MET A 196 1.36 11.80 1.26
N ASN A 197 2.32 10.88 1.36
CA ASN A 197 2.09 9.46 1.15
C ASN A 197 1.15 8.88 2.22
N ASN A 198 1.34 9.31 3.48
CA ASN A 198 0.44 8.94 4.57
C ASN A 198 -0.95 9.58 4.41
N VAL A 199 -1.02 10.84 3.94
CA VAL A 199 -2.29 11.56 3.69
C VAL A 199 -3.06 10.90 2.55
N ALA A 200 -2.41 10.53 1.44
CA ALA A 200 -3.06 9.88 0.31
C ALA A 200 -3.83 8.62 0.74
N PHE A 201 -3.28 7.89 1.71
CA PHE A 201 -3.90 6.71 2.30
C PHE A 201 -5.14 7.00 3.17
N ASN A 202 -5.38 8.24 3.59
CA ASN A 202 -6.59 8.68 4.28
C ASN A 202 -7.73 9.07 3.33
N TYR A 203 -7.42 9.35 2.06
CA TYR A 203 -8.40 9.79 1.06
C TYR A 203 -8.79 8.68 0.08
N LEU A 204 -7.91 7.69 -0.09
CA LEU A 204 -8.17 6.55 -0.93
C LEU A 204 -9.30 5.68 -0.34
N HIS A 205 -10.32 5.42 -1.15
CA HIS A 205 -11.45 4.56 -0.83
C HIS A 205 -12.41 5.03 0.29
N GLU A 206 -12.43 6.33 0.60
CA GLU A 206 -13.32 6.90 1.62
C GLU A 206 -14.52 7.69 1.05
N PHE A 207 -14.50 8.01 -0.24
CA PHE A 207 -15.43 8.92 -0.90
C PHE A 207 -16.10 8.29 -2.14
N SER A 208 -17.12 8.95 -2.69
CA SER A 208 -17.86 8.46 -3.87
C SER A 208 -16.97 8.26 -5.08
N ASP A 209 -16.00 9.17 -5.25
CA ASP A 209 -14.88 9.03 -6.17
C ASP A 209 -13.62 8.75 -5.35
N ASN A 210 -12.76 7.83 -5.79
CA ASN A 210 -11.43 7.72 -5.18
C ASN A 210 -10.70 9.06 -5.36
N ILE A 211 -10.18 9.65 -4.29
CA ILE A 211 -9.28 10.80 -4.36
C ILE A 211 -7.84 10.27 -4.28
N THR A 212 -7.06 10.54 -5.31
CA THR A 212 -5.62 10.24 -5.36
C THR A 212 -4.82 11.53 -5.51
N PHE A 213 -3.58 11.55 -5.03
CA PHE A 213 -2.72 12.73 -5.12
C PHE A 213 -1.55 12.50 -6.05
N GLN A 214 -1.09 13.58 -6.68
CA GLN A 214 0.14 13.60 -7.46
C GLN A 214 0.92 14.88 -7.13
N ILE A 215 2.09 14.73 -6.52
CA ILE A 215 3.00 15.83 -6.24
C ILE A 215 3.65 16.22 -7.56
N VAL A 216 3.33 17.42 -8.05
CA VAL A 216 3.84 17.94 -9.32
C VAL A 216 5.14 18.71 -9.16
N THR A 217 5.33 19.39 -8.02
CA THR A 217 6.58 20.10 -7.71
C THR A 217 6.74 20.35 -6.21
N GLN A 218 7.99 20.60 -5.79
CA GLN A 218 8.26 21.27 -4.53
C GLN A 218 9.06 22.57 -4.74
N TYR A 219 8.85 23.54 -3.86
CA TYR A 219 9.66 24.75 -3.75
C TYR A 219 10.30 24.82 -2.37
N VAL A 220 11.63 24.96 -2.28
CA VAL A 220 12.35 25.04 -1.01
C VAL A 220 13.19 26.31 -0.98
N SER A 221 12.87 27.21 -0.06
CA SER A 221 13.71 28.37 0.25
C SER A 221 14.84 27.95 1.17
N THR A 222 16.08 28.30 0.81
CA THR A 222 17.25 28.11 1.70
C THR A 222 17.56 29.35 2.52
N THR A 223 16.88 30.47 2.25
CA THR A 223 17.04 31.74 2.96
C THR A 223 15.72 32.47 3.07
N PHE A 224 15.50 33.12 4.22
CA PHE A 224 14.26 33.86 4.52
C PHE A 224 13.92 34.95 3.49
N ASN A 225 14.93 35.53 2.81
CA ASN A 225 14.72 36.58 1.82
C ASN A 225 13.94 36.12 0.58
N ASN A 226 13.99 34.82 0.28
CA ASN A 226 13.31 34.21 -0.86
C ASN A 226 12.15 33.32 -0.41
N ASP A 227 11.67 33.49 0.82
CA ASP A 227 10.48 32.79 1.26
C ASP A 227 9.28 33.19 0.39
N PRO A 228 8.34 32.26 0.14
CA PRO A 228 7.02 32.55 -0.43
C PRO A 228 6.21 33.63 0.30
N LEU A 229 6.72 34.12 1.43
CA LEU A 229 6.09 35.09 2.31
C LEU A 229 6.58 36.54 2.11
N SER A 230 7.53 36.79 1.20
CA SER A 230 8.10 38.14 0.99
C SER A 230 7.03 39.19 0.65
N PRO A 231 7.05 40.39 1.28
CA PRO A 231 8.05 40.91 2.22
C PRO A 231 7.85 40.50 3.69
N ASN A 232 6.80 39.76 4.03
CA ASN A 232 6.42 39.35 5.38
C ASN A 232 7.17 38.09 5.87
N THR A 233 8.47 38.01 5.59
CA THR A 233 9.31 36.81 5.77
C THR A 233 9.57 36.41 7.23
N ILE A 234 9.03 37.15 8.20
CA ILE A 234 9.14 36.85 9.64
C ILE A 234 7.79 36.66 10.35
N SER A 235 6.66 36.77 9.63
CA SER A 235 5.34 36.72 10.27
C SER A 235 5.01 35.33 10.82
N THR A 236 4.40 35.30 12.01
CA THR A 236 3.80 34.12 12.66
C THR A 236 2.27 34.21 12.71
N ALA A 237 1.68 35.31 12.22
CA ALA A 237 0.24 35.47 12.14
C ALA A 237 -0.30 34.69 10.94
N ILE A 238 -1.05 33.62 11.20
CA ILE A 238 -1.40 32.62 10.17
C ILE A 238 -2.16 33.20 8.97
N ASN A 239 -3.06 34.18 9.18
CA ASN A 239 -3.78 34.84 8.08
C ASN A 239 -2.83 35.67 7.19
N THR A 240 -1.85 36.35 7.78
CA THR A 240 -0.81 37.08 7.02
C THR A 240 0.05 36.13 6.21
N VAL A 241 0.38 34.95 6.78
CA VAL A 241 1.15 33.91 6.11
C VAL A 241 0.37 33.32 4.94
N TYR A 242 -0.91 33.01 5.15
CA TYR A 242 -1.82 32.53 4.12
C TYR A 242 -1.93 33.51 2.94
N ASP A 243 -2.23 34.79 3.21
CA ASP A 243 -2.40 35.80 2.16
C ASP A 243 -1.11 36.03 1.36
N ALA A 244 0.05 36.03 2.02
CA ALA A 244 1.34 36.18 1.37
C ALA A 244 1.66 34.96 0.49
N PHE A 245 1.48 33.74 1.01
CA PHE A 245 1.67 32.50 0.24
C PHE A 245 0.72 32.41 -0.96
N ALA A 246 -0.56 32.74 -0.76
CA ALA A 246 -1.56 32.76 -1.81
C ALA A 246 -1.16 33.72 -2.94
N THR A 247 -0.72 34.94 -2.58
CA THR A 247 -0.25 35.96 -3.53
C THR A 247 0.96 35.44 -4.32
N TRP A 248 1.95 34.86 -3.65
CA TRP A 248 3.14 34.29 -4.28
C TRP A 248 2.79 33.13 -5.22
N SER A 249 1.92 32.22 -4.80
CA SER A 249 1.51 31.06 -5.59
C SER A 249 0.72 31.48 -6.84
N LEU A 250 -0.23 32.41 -6.69
CA LEU A 250 -1.01 32.96 -7.81
C LEU A 250 -0.16 33.77 -8.79
N ALA A 251 0.95 34.35 -8.35
CA ALA A 251 1.93 35.00 -9.21
C ALA A 251 2.82 34.00 -10.00
N GLY A 252 2.56 32.69 -9.88
CA GLY A 252 3.30 31.64 -10.57
C GLY A 252 4.51 31.12 -9.81
N GLY A 253 4.57 31.29 -8.48
CA GLY A 253 5.71 30.91 -7.64
C GLY A 253 6.19 29.46 -7.79
N PHE A 254 5.26 28.54 -8.08
CA PHE A 254 5.57 27.12 -8.33
C PHE A 254 6.08 26.83 -9.75
N GLY A 255 5.86 27.72 -10.72
CA GLY A 255 6.24 27.50 -12.12
C GLY A 255 5.46 26.40 -12.85
N VAL A 256 4.43 25.81 -12.21
CA VAL A 256 3.56 24.77 -12.78
C VAL A 256 2.12 24.96 -12.31
N VAL A 257 1.16 24.59 -13.16
CA VAL A 257 -0.26 24.54 -12.80
C VAL A 257 -0.48 23.41 -11.79
N HIS A 258 -1.39 23.61 -10.86
CA HIS A 258 -1.70 22.67 -9.79
C HIS A 258 -3.10 22.95 -9.25
N ASP A 259 -3.75 21.91 -8.74
CA ASP A 259 -5.10 21.94 -8.15
C ASP A 259 -5.09 22.45 -6.71
N LEU A 260 -4.00 22.18 -5.98
CA LEU A 260 -3.80 22.56 -4.59
C LEU A 260 -2.36 23.02 -4.33
N GLY A 261 -2.20 24.17 -3.66
CA GLY A 261 -0.91 24.64 -3.16
C GLY A 261 -0.82 24.49 -1.64
N THR A 262 0.24 23.86 -1.15
CA THR A 262 0.49 23.70 0.30
C THR A 262 1.76 24.41 0.70
N PHE A 263 1.77 24.99 1.90
CA PHE A 263 2.94 25.69 2.45
C PHE A 263 3.30 25.12 3.81
N TRP A 264 4.54 24.67 3.96
CA TRP A 264 5.11 24.16 5.20
C TRP A 264 6.09 25.15 5.82
N THR A 265 5.98 25.34 7.13
CA THR A 265 6.88 26.16 7.92
C THR A 265 7.14 25.53 9.29
N ASN A 266 8.36 25.70 9.82
CA ASN A 266 8.70 25.37 11.20
C ASN A 266 8.53 26.57 12.16
N ARG A 267 7.90 27.66 11.70
CA ARG A 267 7.50 28.78 12.56
C ARG A 267 6.39 28.33 13.51
N ASP A 268 6.42 28.83 14.73
CA ASP A 268 5.29 28.69 15.65
C ASP A 268 4.29 29.80 15.35
N PHE A 269 3.10 29.44 14.83
CA PHE A 269 2.06 30.40 14.56
C PHE A 269 1.49 30.99 15.86
N ASP A 270 0.96 32.21 15.77
CA ASP A 270 0.40 32.91 16.92
C ASP A 270 -0.82 32.14 17.48
N GLY A 271 -0.78 31.83 18.79
CA GLY A 271 -1.88 31.18 19.49
C GLY A 271 -1.85 29.65 19.40
N SER A 272 -3.03 29.03 19.31
CA SER A 272 -3.18 27.57 19.25
C SER A 272 -3.19 27.02 17.81
N THR A 273 -3.40 27.88 16.82
CA THR A 273 -3.64 27.49 15.44
C THR A 273 -2.36 26.97 14.77
N ILE A 274 -2.39 25.76 14.20
CA ILE A 274 -1.24 25.13 13.52
C ILE A 274 -1.48 24.86 12.03
N GLY A 275 -2.69 25.14 11.54
CA GLY A 275 -3.08 24.98 10.15
C GLY A 275 -4.21 25.93 9.78
N LEU A 276 -4.25 26.32 8.52
CA LEU A 276 -5.33 27.07 7.91
C LEU A 276 -5.45 26.72 6.44
N ALA A 277 -6.68 26.48 5.98
CA ALA A 277 -7.00 26.18 4.60
C ALA A 277 -8.20 26.98 4.10
N GLY A 278 -8.20 27.28 2.79
CA GLY A 278 -9.40 27.80 2.13
C GLY A 278 -10.49 26.74 2.07
N VAL A 279 -11.70 27.06 2.50
CA VAL A 279 -12.82 26.10 2.54
C VAL A 279 -13.49 25.96 1.17
N ALA A 280 -13.71 24.72 0.72
CA ALA A 280 -14.27 24.42 -0.61
C ALA A 280 -13.53 25.14 -1.75
N ALA A 281 -12.22 25.27 -1.58
CA ALA A 281 -11.38 26.14 -2.40
C ALA A 281 -10.56 25.40 -3.45
N MET A 282 -10.68 24.07 -3.56
CA MET A 282 -9.96 23.27 -4.55
C MET A 282 -10.11 23.84 -5.97
N CYS A 283 -8.98 24.04 -6.66
CA CYS A 283 -8.89 24.66 -7.99
C CYS A 283 -9.38 26.11 -8.12
N THR A 284 -9.61 26.82 -7.02
CA THR A 284 -10.05 28.22 -7.05
C THR A 284 -8.86 29.17 -6.83
N GLY A 285 -9.13 30.48 -6.75
CA GLY A 285 -8.12 31.47 -6.34
C GLY A 285 -7.61 31.28 -4.91
N ASN A 286 -8.32 30.54 -4.05
CA ASN A 286 -8.00 30.31 -2.64
C ASN A 286 -7.60 28.85 -2.36
N ARG A 287 -7.09 28.13 -3.37
CA ARG A 287 -6.76 26.68 -3.34
C ARG A 287 -5.55 26.32 -2.48
N PHE A 288 -5.43 26.93 -1.31
CA PHE A 288 -4.22 26.90 -0.49
C PHE A 288 -4.49 26.36 0.90
N SER A 289 -3.43 25.79 1.48
CA SER A 289 -3.35 25.52 2.91
C SER A 289 -1.94 25.80 3.43
N VAL A 290 -1.86 26.38 4.63
CA VAL A 290 -0.62 26.64 5.36
C VAL A 290 -0.54 25.72 6.57
N LEU A 291 0.64 25.13 6.79
CA LEU A 291 0.86 24.02 7.72
C LEU A 291 2.10 24.33 8.57
N GLN A 292 1.93 24.27 9.89
CA GLN A 292 3.04 24.29 10.83
C GLN A 292 3.56 22.87 11.05
N ASP A 293 4.88 22.68 10.94
CA ASP A 293 5.58 21.45 11.30
C ASP A 293 5.72 21.31 12.83
N PHE A 294 4.57 21.18 13.50
CA PHE A 294 4.37 21.38 14.93
C PHE A 294 4.81 20.20 15.81
N THR A 295 5.02 19.01 15.22
CA THR A 295 5.29 17.78 15.94
C THR A 295 6.26 16.88 15.17
N PRO A 296 7.16 16.15 15.85
CA PRO A 296 8.08 15.24 15.17
C PRO A 296 7.45 13.92 14.67
N ASP A 297 6.22 13.58 15.08
CA ASP A 297 5.59 12.30 14.72
C ASP A 297 4.79 12.35 13.41
N ALA A 298 5.01 11.34 12.56
CA ALA A 298 4.29 11.20 11.29
C ALA A 298 2.76 11.16 11.46
N ALA A 299 2.25 10.57 12.54
CA ALA A 299 0.82 10.45 12.79
C ALA A 299 0.13 11.82 12.95
N GLY A 300 0.75 12.75 13.69
CA GLY A 300 0.25 14.11 13.91
C GLY A 300 0.37 14.99 12.68
N LEU A 301 1.49 14.91 11.95
CA LEU A 301 1.69 15.66 10.70
C LEU A 301 0.71 15.22 9.60
N ARG A 302 0.49 13.91 9.46
CA ARG A 302 -0.56 13.36 8.58
C ARG A 302 -1.94 13.86 9.02
N SER A 303 -2.23 13.94 10.32
CA SER A 303 -3.53 14.45 10.79
C SER A 303 -3.76 15.87 10.33
N LEU A 304 -2.78 16.75 10.55
CA LEU A 304 -2.87 18.17 10.22
C LEU A 304 -3.11 18.35 8.72
N MET A 305 -2.27 17.74 7.89
CA MET A 305 -2.40 17.92 6.45
C MET A 305 -3.68 17.28 5.89
N ALA A 306 -4.09 16.10 6.39
CA ALA A 306 -5.35 15.50 5.99
C ALA A 306 -6.57 16.37 6.36
N HIS A 307 -6.53 17.04 7.51
CA HIS A 307 -7.55 17.98 7.97
C HIS A 307 -7.66 19.20 7.05
N GLU A 308 -6.53 19.87 6.77
CA GLU A 308 -6.52 21.07 5.94
C GLU A 308 -6.94 20.80 4.49
N VAL A 309 -6.51 19.66 3.92
CA VAL A 309 -7.01 19.22 2.60
C VAL A 309 -8.52 18.95 2.65
N GLY A 310 -9.05 18.51 3.80
CA GLY A 310 -10.47 18.26 4.00
C GLY A 310 -11.28 19.54 3.92
N HIS A 311 -10.77 20.62 4.52
CA HIS A 311 -11.30 21.97 4.34
C HIS A 311 -11.26 22.40 2.86
N ASN A 312 -10.16 22.16 2.13
CA ASN A 312 -10.10 22.49 0.70
C ASN A 312 -11.18 21.76 -0.13
N PHE A 313 -11.59 20.57 0.30
CA PHE A 313 -12.74 19.83 -0.25
C PHE A 313 -14.10 20.22 0.35
N GLY A 314 -14.17 21.21 1.23
CA GLY A 314 -15.42 21.75 1.78
C GLY A 314 -15.94 21.06 3.04
N ALA A 315 -15.16 20.18 3.67
CA ALA A 315 -15.50 19.67 5.00
C ALA A 315 -15.41 20.80 6.04
N GLY A 316 -16.40 20.88 6.93
CA GLY A 316 -16.35 21.73 8.11
C GLY A 316 -15.82 20.96 9.32
N HIS A 317 -15.58 21.65 10.42
CA HIS A 317 -15.18 21.00 11.67
C HIS A 317 -16.26 20.05 12.21
N ASP A 318 -15.82 18.89 12.69
CA ASP A 318 -16.61 18.03 13.57
C ASP A 318 -16.70 18.64 14.98
N THR A 319 -17.50 18.04 15.87
CA THR A 319 -17.55 18.48 17.27
C THR A 319 -16.20 18.32 17.97
N ILE A 320 -15.84 19.26 18.85
CA ILE A 320 -14.60 19.20 19.64
C ILE A 320 -14.48 17.85 20.37
N GLY A 321 -13.31 17.23 20.26
CA GLY A 321 -13.02 15.92 20.87
C GLY A 321 -13.59 14.72 20.11
N ALA A 322 -14.25 14.92 18.97
CA ALA A 322 -14.67 13.80 18.12
C ALA A 322 -13.45 13.02 17.58
N PRO A 323 -13.55 11.68 17.46
CA PRO A 323 -12.44 10.85 16.98
C PRO A 323 -12.37 10.83 15.45
N PHE A 324 -12.41 12.00 14.81
CA PHE A 324 -12.42 12.16 13.35
C PHE A 324 -11.37 13.13 12.85
N ILE A 325 -10.92 12.97 11.61
CA ILE A 325 -9.90 13.82 10.97
C ILE A 325 -10.28 15.30 11.05
N MET A 326 -11.56 15.65 10.86
CA MET A 326 -12.04 17.04 10.89
C MET A 326 -12.33 17.60 12.28
N ALA A 327 -11.87 16.96 13.37
CA ALA A 327 -12.00 17.57 14.68
C ALA A 327 -11.13 18.85 14.78
N PRO A 328 -11.59 19.92 15.46
CA PRO A 328 -10.85 21.20 15.57
C PRO A 328 -9.47 21.13 16.22
N SER A 329 -9.17 20.05 16.95
CA SER A 329 -7.87 19.82 17.58
C SER A 329 -7.25 18.58 16.96
N VAL A 330 -5.95 18.61 16.72
CA VAL A 330 -5.25 17.47 16.12
C VAL A 330 -5.43 16.22 16.98
N ASN A 331 -5.82 15.14 16.32
CA ASN A 331 -5.99 13.83 16.92
C ASN A 331 -5.35 12.76 16.03
N GLY A 332 -4.94 11.64 16.60
CA GLY A 332 -4.38 10.52 15.83
C GLY A 332 -5.41 9.76 14.98
N SER A 333 -6.59 10.32 14.69
CA SER A 333 -7.63 9.61 13.94
C SER A 333 -7.34 9.58 12.45
N ASN A 334 -7.75 8.49 11.84
CA ASN A 334 -7.76 8.24 10.42
C ASN A 334 -9.18 8.06 9.86
N LYS A 335 -10.20 8.44 10.65
CA LYS A 335 -11.62 8.25 10.31
C LYS A 335 -12.27 9.56 9.89
N TRP A 336 -13.06 9.50 8.82
CA TRP A 336 -13.94 10.59 8.41
C TRP A 336 -15.31 10.48 9.09
N SER A 337 -15.89 11.61 9.48
CA SER A 337 -17.29 11.66 9.90
C SER A 337 -18.22 11.55 8.68
N ALA A 338 -19.45 11.06 8.89
CA ALA A 338 -20.44 10.99 7.80
C ALA A 338 -20.75 12.38 7.19
N LEU A 339 -20.68 13.43 8.01
CA LEU A 339 -20.84 14.82 7.54
C LEU A 339 -19.69 15.24 6.63
N SER A 340 -18.44 14.97 7.04
CA SER A 340 -17.25 15.25 6.22
C SER A 340 -17.32 14.53 4.88
N VAL A 341 -17.67 13.23 4.88
CA VAL A 341 -17.85 12.44 3.66
C VAL A 341 -18.92 13.06 2.76
N THR A 342 -20.04 13.51 3.32
CA THR A 342 -21.12 14.13 2.55
C THR A 342 -20.66 15.42 1.87
N ASN A 343 -19.97 16.29 2.61
CA ASN A 343 -19.50 17.58 2.09
C ASN A 343 -18.43 17.40 1.00
N ILE A 344 -17.45 16.52 1.24
CA ILE A 344 -16.38 16.23 0.28
C ILE A 344 -16.95 15.64 -1.01
N ASN A 345 -17.88 14.68 -0.91
CA ASN A 345 -18.56 14.12 -2.08
C ASN A 345 -19.33 15.19 -2.87
N ALA A 346 -20.05 16.09 -2.19
CA ALA A 346 -20.77 17.18 -2.85
C ALA A 346 -19.80 18.13 -3.58
N HIS A 347 -18.66 18.44 -2.98
CA HIS A 347 -17.66 19.32 -3.59
C HIS A 347 -17.02 18.67 -4.82
N LEU A 348 -16.62 17.39 -4.73
CA LEU A 348 -16.00 16.63 -5.83
C LEU A 348 -16.80 16.70 -7.14
N LEU A 349 -18.13 16.58 -7.05
CA LEU A 349 -19.03 16.63 -8.21
C LEU A 349 -18.92 17.94 -9.02
N THR A 350 -18.51 19.03 -8.36
CA THR A 350 -18.42 20.36 -8.97
C THR A 350 -17.01 20.73 -9.45
N ARG A 351 -16.00 19.88 -9.23
CA ARG A 351 -14.60 20.18 -9.55
C ARG A 351 -14.16 19.51 -10.86
N ALA A 352 -14.46 20.18 -11.98
CA ALA A 352 -14.07 19.73 -13.33
C ALA A 352 -12.56 19.86 -13.63
N CYS A 353 -11.82 20.64 -12.83
CA CYS A 353 -10.37 20.77 -12.91
C CYS A 353 -9.61 19.46 -12.62
N LEU A 354 -10.14 18.62 -11.73
CA LEU A 354 -9.45 17.44 -11.25
C LEU A 354 -9.38 16.41 -12.38
N ALA A 355 -8.16 15.98 -12.69
CA ALA A 355 -7.96 14.97 -13.71
C ALA A 355 -8.60 13.63 -13.30
N ASN A 356 -9.02 12.84 -14.30
CA ASN A 356 -9.40 11.46 -14.05
C ASN A 356 -8.14 10.63 -13.81
N CYS A 357 -8.24 9.62 -12.96
CA CYS A 357 -7.16 8.65 -12.81
C CYS A 357 -6.88 7.95 -14.16
N THR A 358 -5.61 7.92 -14.56
CA THR A 358 -5.16 7.28 -15.81
C THR A 358 -4.41 6.00 -15.49
N GLY A 359 -4.77 4.89 -16.12
CA GLY A 359 -4.08 3.62 -15.95
C GLY A 359 -4.99 2.41 -16.19
N PRO A 360 -4.44 1.19 -16.24
CA PRO A 360 -5.26 -0.01 -16.34
C PRO A 360 -6.14 -0.16 -15.10
N ILE A 361 -7.38 -0.58 -15.31
CA ILE A 361 -8.34 -0.86 -14.24
C ILE A 361 -7.93 -2.17 -13.59
N SER A 362 -7.65 -2.13 -12.28
CA SER A 362 -7.33 -3.32 -11.50
C SER A 362 -8.38 -3.53 -10.43
N ALA A 363 -9.11 -4.65 -10.51
CA ALA A 363 -10.01 -5.07 -9.45
C ALA A 363 -9.20 -5.62 -8.27
N SER A 364 -9.56 -5.22 -7.06
CA SER A 364 -9.01 -5.81 -5.83
C SER A 364 -9.95 -5.57 -4.66
N PHE A 365 -9.90 -6.43 -3.66
CA PHE A 365 -10.62 -6.22 -2.41
C PHE A 365 -9.92 -6.83 -1.21
N ILE A 366 -10.31 -6.36 -0.03
CA ILE A 366 -10.04 -7.03 1.24
C ILE A 366 -11.34 -7.47 1.91
N ALA A 367 -11.20 -8.43 2.83
CA ALA A 367 -12.28 -8.96 3.65
C ALA A 367 -11.77 -9.16 5.08
N ASN A 368 -12.52 -8.69 6.07
CA ASN A 368 -12.18 -8.86 7.48
C ASN A 368 -13.44 -9.14 8.32
N PRO A 369 -13.47 -10.24 9.12
CA PRO A 369 -12.49 -11.34 9.15
C PRO A 369 -12.60 -12.27 7.95
N THR A 370 -11.56 -13.06 7.67
CA THR A 370 -11.59 -14.11 6.61
C THR A 370 -12.00 -15.49 7.13
N ALA A 371 -12.12 -15.65 8.44
CA ALA A 371 -12.62 -16.84 9.10
C ALA A 371 -13.51 -16.45 10.29
N LEU A 372 -14.64 -17.13 10.46
CA LEU A 372 -15.64 -16.77 11.46
C LEU A 372 -16.49 -17.97 11.89
N CYS A 373 -17.15 -17.82 13.04
CA CYS A 373 -18.25 -18.69 13.43
C CYS A 373 -19.54 -18.36 12.66
N ASN A 374 -20.50 -19.29 12.67
CA ASN A 374 -21.82 -19.11 12.05
C ASN A 374 -22.49 -17.79 12.47
N ASN A 375 -23.17 -17.14 11.52
CA ASN A 375 -23.82 -15.83 11.66
C ASN A 375 -22.86 -14.65 11.90
N GLY A 376 -21.55 -14.86 11.76
CA GLY A 376 -20.61 -13.75 11.73
C GLY A 376 -20.78 -12.91 10.46
N THR A 377 -20.33 -11.67 10.56
CA THR A 377 -20.37 -10.69 9.47
C THR A 377 -18.94 -10.37 9.04
N VAL A 378 -18.74 -10.35 7.73
CA VAL A 378 -17.49 -9.94 7.09
C VAL A 378 -17.71 -8.56 6.50
N GLN A 379 -16.84 -7.62 6.84
CA GLN A 379 -16.74 -6.37 6.12
C GLN A 379 -15.79 -6.57 4.94
N PHE A 380 -16.31 -6.41 3.74
CA PHE A 380 -15.50 -6.30 2.54
C PHE A 380 -15.19 -4.84 2.27
N GLU A 381 -14.07 -4.57 1.61
CA GLU A 381 -13.70 -3.23 1.18
C GLU A 381 -13.06 -3.29 -0.21
N ASP A 382 -13.58 -2.48 -1.12
CA ASP A 382 -13.09 -2.33 -2.49
C ASP A 382 -11.73 -1.63 -2.47
N LYS A 383 -10.72 -2.27 -3.06
CA LYS A 383 -9.36 -1.74 -3.23
C LYS A 383 -8.98 -1.61 -4.69
N SER A 384 -9.97 -1.54 -5.58
CA SER A 384 -9.74 -1.47 -7.01
C SER A 384 -9.12 -0.11 -7.39
N THR A 385 -8.12 -0.14 -8.27
CA THR A 385 -7.42 1.05 -8.77
C THR A 385 -7.90 1.42 -10.17
N ASN A 386 -7.89 2.72 -10.47
CA ASN A 386 -8.42 3.29 -11.73
C ASN A 386 -9.87 2.83 -12.03
N SER A 387 -10.56 2.31 -11.03
CA SER A 387 -11.91 1.80 -11.10
C SER A 387 -12.85 2.81 -10.50
N ASN A 388 -14.04 2.85 -11.07
CA ASN A 388 -15.03 3.83 -10.74
C ASN A 388 -16.39 3.18 -10.39
N ALA A 389 -16.77 2.08 -11.02
CA ALA A 389 -17.88 1.22 -10.65
C ALA A 389 -17.38 -0.10 -10.06
N ARG A 390 -18.15 -0.68 -9.15
CA ARG A 390 -17.89 -2.00 -8.57
C ARG A 390 -19.15 -2.83 -8.55
N THR A 391 -19.01 -4.13 -8.77
CA THR A 391 -20.08 -5.09 -8.51
C THR A 391 -19.50 -6.26 -7.75
N TRP A 392 -20.08 -6.53 -6.59
CA TRP A 392 -19.70 -7.63 -5.73
C TRP A 392 -20.59 -8.84 -5.94
N THR A 393 -20.02 -10.02 -5.78
CA THR A 393 -20.75 -11.28 -5.64
C THR A 393 -20.19 -12.05 -4.45
N PHE A 394 -21.08 -12.45 -3.54
CA PHE A 394 -20.76 -13.18 -2.32
C PHE A 394 -21.48 -14.53 -2.32
N THR A 395 -20.74 -15.62 -2.54
CA THR A 395 -21.35 -16.96 -2.58
C THR A 395 -21.91 -17.32 -1.21
N SER A 396 -23.23 -17.58 -1.11
CA SER A 396 -23.93 -17.87 0.15
C SER A 396 -23.87 -16.76 1.22
N GLY A 397 -23.42 -15.57 0.86
CA GLY A 397 -23.46 -14.38 1.72
C GLY A 397 -24.78 -13.64 1.60
N SER A 398 -25.15 -12.89 2.65
CA SER A 398 -26.30 -11.99 2.65
C SER A 398 -25.86 -10.55 2.98
N PRO A 399 -26.04 -9.57 2.07
CA PRO A 399 -26.60 -9.72 0.72
C PRO A 399 -25.67 -10.54 -0.20
N SER A 400 -26.22 -11.18 -1.24
CA SER A 400 -25.43 -11.99 -2.19
C SER A 400 -24.69 -11.16 -3.25
N THR A 401 -25.06 -9.89 -3.40
CA THR A 401 -24.40 -8.90 -4.29
C THR A 401 -24.40 -7.53 -3.63
N SER A 402 -23.49 -6.66 -4.04
CA SER A 402 -23.46 -5.26 -3.61
C SER A 402 -22.79 -4.37 -4.64
N THR A 403 -23.03 -3.07 -4.57
CA THR A 403 -22.27 -2.02 -5.26
C THR A 403 -21.61 -1.05 -4.26
N ALA A 404 -21.81 -1.27 -2.96
CA ALA A 404 -21.19 -0.45 -1.92
C ALA A 404 -19.67 -0.64 -1.92
N GLN A 405 -18.94 0.39 -1.52
CA GLN A 405 -17.49 0.33 -1.38
C GLN A 405 -17.05 -0.54 -0.19
N LYS A 406 -17.81 -0.49 0.91
CA LYS A 406 -17.53 -1.22 2.15
C LYS A 406 -18.71 -2.11 2.60
N PRO A 407 -19.14 -3.13 1.83
CA PRO A 407 -20.32 -3.92 2.18
C PRO A 407 -20.08 -4.85 3.37
N ASN A 408 -21.05 -4.89 4.28
CA ASN A 408 -21.13 -5.89 5.34
C ASN A 408 -21.95 -7.09 4.85
N VAL A 409 -21.39 -8.29 4.95
CA VAL A 409 -21.99 -9.52 4.45
C VAL A 409 -22.03 -10.56 5.56
N THR A 410 -23.22 -11.03 5.88
CA THR A 410 -23.42 -12.06 6.91
C THR A 410 -23.45 -13.45 6.27
N TYR A 411 -22.79 -14.42 6.92
CA TYR A 411 -22.81 -15.82 6.50
C TYR A 411 -23.40 -16.71 7.59
N SER A 412 -24.56 -17.31 7.33
CA SER A 412 -25.30 -18.13 8.31
C SER A 412 -24.91 -19.61 8.31
N SER A 413 -24.45 -20.13 7.17
CA SER A 413 -24.11 -21.55 6.99
C SER A 413 -22.61 -21.79 7.06
N THR A 414 -22.19 -22.90 7.68
CA THR A 414 -20.81 -23.37 7.61
C THR A 414 -20.40 -23.70 6.18
N GLY A 415 -19.17 -23.37 5.80
CA GLY A 415 -18.63 -23.68 4.48
C GLY A 415 -17.43 -22.80 4.14
N THR A 416 -16.86 -23.03 2.96
CA THR A 416 -15.87 -22.12 2.36
C THR A 416 -16.53 -21.41 1.18
N PHE A 417 -16.44 -20.08 1.17
CA PHE A 417 -17.16 -19.24 0.22
C PHE A 417 -16.20 -18.35 -0.55
N SER A 418 -16.44 -18.22 -1.85
CA SER A 418 -15.74 -17.24 -2.69
C SER A 418 -16.37 -15.86 -2.56
N ALA A 419 -15.55 -14.84 -2.82
CA ALA A 419 -15.99 -13.48 -3.04
C ALA A 419 -15.35 -12.96 -4.32
N THR A 420 -16.12 -12.19 -5.08
CA THR A 420 -15.70 -11.62 -6.36
C THR A 420 -16.07 -10.15 -6.40
N ILE A 421 -15.14 -9.32 -6.87
CA ILE A 421 -15.41 -7.94 -7.26
C ILE A 421 -15.13 -7.77 -8.75
N VAL A 422 -16.01 -7.03 -9.43
CA VAL A 422 -15.83 -6.61 -10.81
C VAL A 422 -15.77 -5.09 -10.84
N ALA A 423 -14.60 -4.57 -11.22
CA ALA A 423 -14.32 -3.16 -11.40
C ALA A 423 -14.68 -2.72 -12.83
N ASN A 424 -15.52 -1.70 -12.98
CA ASN A 424 -16.00 -1.14 -14.25
C ASN A 424 -16.59 -2.14 -15.26
N GLY A 425 -16.98 -3.34 -14.81
CA GLY A 425 -17.38 -4.42 -15.71
C GLY A 425 -16.22 -5.04 -16.52
N THR A 426 -14.98 -4.57 -16.36
CA THR A 426 -13.84 -4.94 -17.21
C THR A 426 -12.81 -5.78 -16.47
N SER A 427 -12.47 -5.40 -15.23
CA SER A 427 -11.47 -6.07 -14.40
C SER A 427 -12.17 -6.89 -13.34
N THR A 428 -11.79 -8.16 -13.18
CA THR A 428 -12.43 -9.10 -12.23
C THR A 428 -11.37 -9.64 -11.29
N TYR A 429 -11.64 -9.53 -10.00
CA TYR A 429 -10.83 -10.14 -8.95
C TYR A 429 -11.70 -11.08 -8.12
N SER A 430 -11.35 -12.36 -8.11
CA SER A 430 -12.10 -13.41 -7.45
C SER A 430 -11.19 -14.21 -6.54
N VAL A 431 -11.53 -14.27 -5.26
CA VAL A 431 -10.78 -15.04 -4.27
C VAL A 431 -11.56 -16.30 -3.95
N PRO A 432 -11.11 -17.50 -4.40
CA PRO A 432 -11.71 -18.76 -3.98
C PRO A 432 -11.43 -18.99 -2.48
N ASN A 433 -12.38 -19.57 -1.76
CA ASN A 433 -12.29 -19.77 -0.30
C ASN A 433 -11.90 -18.49 0.47
N ALA A 434 -12.36 -17.32 -0.01
CA ALA A 434 -12.14 -16.04 0.63
C ALA A 434 -12.55 -16.08 2.11
N ILE A 435 -13.73 -16.65 2.36
CA ILE A 435 -14.38 -16.70 3.67
C ILE A 435 -14.55 -18.15 4.11
N ILE A 436 -14.13 -18.46 5.34
CA ILE A 436 -14.36 -19.76 5.95
C ILE A 436 -15.29 -19.59 7.15
N VAL A 437 -16.45 -20.22 7.09
CA VAL A 437 -17.43 -20.24 8.16
C VAL A 437 -17.44 -21.63 8.78
N SER A 438 -17.15 -21.72 10.06
CA SER A 438 -17.13 -22.98 10.80
C SER A 438 -18.07 -22.92 12.00
N ALA A 439 -18.52 -24.08 12.44
CA ALA A 439 -19.04 -24.18 13.80
C ALA A 439 -17.93 -23.80 14.80
N PRO A 440 -18.28 -23.31 16.00
CA PRO A 440 -17.32 -23.15 17.09
C PRO A 440 -16.49 -24.43 17.27
N PRO A 441 -15.18 -24.33 17.53
CA PRO A 441 -14.34 -25.50 17.65
C PRO A 441 -14.82 -26.38 18.81
N PRO A 442 -14.92 -27.70 18.64
CA PRO A 442 -15.46 -28.59 19.64
C PRO A 442 -14.60 -28.62 20.91
N LEU A 443 -15.24 -28.94 22.03
CA LEU A 443 -14.57 -29.34 23.27
C LEU A 443 -15.43 -30.37 23.97
N ALA A 444 -14.88 -31.56 24.22
CA ALA A 444 -15.53 -32.63 24.97
C ALA A 444 -15.51 -32.32 26.48
N THR A 445 -16.42 -31.46 26.94
CA THR A 445 -16.46 -30.99 28.34
C THR A 445 -16.66 -32.11 29.38
N GLY A 446 -17.17 -33.28 28.96
CA GLY A 446 -17.25 -34.47 29.82
C GLY A 446 -15.89 -35.07 30.18
N SER A 447 -14.92 -35.04 29.27
CA SER A 447 -13.54 -35.49 29.51
C SER A 447 -12.60 -34.36 29.90
N CYS A 448 -12.93 -33.12 29.52
CA CYS A 448 -12.15 -31.93 29.77
C CYS A 448 -13.04 -30.81 30.34
N PRO A 449 -13.40 -30.86 31.64
CA PRO A 449 -14.28 -29.86 32.26
C PRO A 449 -13.70 -28.45 32.15
N LEU A 450 -14.57 -27.46 31.97
CA LEU A 450 -14.16 -26.06 31.99
C LEU A 450 -13.71 -25.66 33.41
N PRO A 451 -12.66 -24.83 33.55
CA PRO A 451 -12.24 -24.30 34.83
C PRO A 451 -13.36 -23.56 35.55
N THR A 452 -13.48 -23.78 36.85
CA THR A 452 -14.49 -23.16 37.72
C THR A 452 -13.86 -22.76 39.06
N GLY A 453 -14.49 -21.80 39.75
CA GLY A 453 -14.04 -21.29 41.05
C GLY A 453 -13.75 -19.79 41.02
N THR A 454 -13.38 -19.24 42.18
CA THR A 454 -13.08 -17.81 42.33
C THR A 454 -11.81 -17.45 41.54
N PRO A 455 -11.83 -16.39 40.71
CA PRO A 455 -10.65 -16.01 39.94
C PRO A 455 -9.45 -15.67 40.82
N GLY A 456 -8.26 -16.01 40.32
CA GLY A 456 -6.98 -15.79 40.99
C GLY A 456 -6.44 -14.37 40.82
N SER A 457 -5.30 -14.11 41.45
CA SER A 457 -4.57 -12.83 41.38
C SER A 457 -3.72 -12.66 40.12
N VAL A 458 -3.46 -13.77 39.41
CA VAL A 458 -2.66 -13.82 38.18
C VAL A 458 -3.50 -14.25 36.96
N GLY A 459 -2.94 -14.19 35.75
CA GLY A 459 -3.68 -14.54 34.52
C GLY A 459 -2.95 -14.13 33.24
N ILE A 460 -3.62 -14.39 32.11
CA ILE A 460 -3.11 -14.08 30.79
C ILE A 460 -3.48 -12.64 30.49
N GLN A 461 -2.51 -11.73 30.42
CA GLN A 461 -2.76 -10.31 30.13
C GLN A 461 -2.84 -10.01 28.63
N GLY A 462 -2.41 -10.94 27.80
CA GLY A 462 -2.59 -10.82 26.36
C GLY A 462 -1.89 -11.91 25.59
N VAL A 463 -2.36 -12.13 24.36
CA VAL A 463 -1.84 -13.15 23.46
C VAL A 463 -1.64 -12.54 22.09
N SER A 464 -0.45 -12.68 21.52
CA SER A 464 -0.14 -12.32 20.14
C SER A 464 0.30 -13.56 19.36
N LEU A 465 -0.33 -13.83 18.22
CA LEU A 465 0.06 -14.92 17.33
C LEU A 465 -0.24 -14.52 15.89
N ALA A 466 0.79 -14.53 15.02
CA ALA A 466 0.69 -14.03 13.65
C ALA A 466 0.05 -12.62 13.60
N ASP A 467 -1.09 -12.45 12.94
CA ASP A 467 -1.82 -11.18 12.85
C ASP A 467 -2.86 -10.97 13.99
N MET A 468 -3.04 -11.96 14.86
CA MET A 468 -3.94 -11.87 16.00
C MET A 468 -3.24 -11.21 17.20
N TYR A 469 -3.90 -10.22 17.80
CA TYR A 469 -3.62 -9.73 19.15
C TYR A 469 -4.90 -9.71 19.98
N SER A 470 -4.85 -10.32 21.16
CA SER A 470 -5.95 -10.34 22.12
C SER A 470 -5.44 -9.78 23.44
N ALA A 471 -5.88 -8.56 23.78
CA ALA A 471 -5.67 -8.03 25.12
C ALA A 471 -6.59 -8.75 26.13
N SER A 472 -6.09 -8.94 27.35
CA SER A 472 -6.85 -9.57 28.42
C SER A 472 -6.40 -9.03 29.78
N GLY A 473 -7.14 -9.34 30.84
CA GLY A 473 -6.79 -8.96 32.21
C GLY A 473 -6.26 -10.16 33.00
N THR A 474 -5.78 -9.93 34.23
CA THR A 474 -5.62 -11.04 35.18
C THR A 474 -6.97 -11.74 35.40
N ALA A 475 -6.98 -12.99 35.88
CA ALA A 475 -8.23 -13.71 36.12
C ALA A 475 -9.21 -12.90 37.00
N ALA A 476 -8.70 -12.17 38.00
CA ALA A 476 -9.48 -11.25 38.84
C ALA A 476 -10.09 -10.07 38.05
N GLN A 477 -9.35 -9.49 37.11
CA GLN A 477 -9.84 -8.38 36.28
C GLN A 477 -10.92 -8.85 35.30
N ASP A 478 -10.75 -10.04 34.72
CA ASP A 478 -11.72 -10.66 33.82
C ASP A 478 -12.93 -11.26 34.58
N GLY A 479 -12.82 -11.40 35.90
CA GLY A 479 -13.87 -11.97 36.75
C GLY A 479 -14.10 -13.47 36.54
N SER A 480 -13.20 -14.17 35.84
CA SER A 480 -13.34 -15.60 35.52
C SER A 480 -11.98 -16.32 35.43
N ARG A 481 -11.95 -17.61 35.80
CA ARG A 481 -10.82 -18.52 35.52
C ARG A 481 -10.80 -19.02 34.08
N TYR A 482 -11.91 -18.90 33.37
CA TYR A 482 -12.07 -19.37 32.01
C TYR A 482 -12.68 -18.29 31.14
N VAL A 483 -12.05 -18.02 30.01
CA VAL A 483 -12.59 -17.11 28.98
C VAL A 483 -12.54 -17.81 27.63
N ASP A 484 -13.69 -17.87 26.96
CA ASP A 484 -13.80 -18.44 25.62
C ASP A 484 -13.80 -17.32 24.57
N ARG A 485 -12.71 -17.25 23.79
CA ARG A 485 -12.52 -16.34 22.66
C ARG A 485 -12.52 -17.08 21.33
N SER A 486 -12.94 -18.34 21.30
CA SER A 486 -12.83 -19.22 20.11
C SER A 486 -13.57 -18.69 18.88
N CYS A 487 -14.60 -17.85 19.04
CA CYS A 487 -15.32 -17.24 17.92
C CYS A 487 -15.00 -15.77 17.67
N THR A 488 -14.22 -15.12 18.54
CA THR A 488 -13.90 -13.69 18.46
C THR A 488 -12.44 -13.45 18.09
N ASN A 489 -11.56 -14.41 18.37
CA ASN A 489 -10.13 -14.33 18.14
C ASN A 489 -9.69 -15.59 17.38
N ILE A 490 -9.61 -15.45 16.06
CA ILE A 490 -9.29 -16.51 15.11
C ILE A 490 -8.03 -16.12 14.36
N VAL A 491 -7.04 -17.01 14.31
CA VAL A 491 -5.77 -16.78 13.61
C VAL A 491 -5.56 -17.79 12.49
N SER A 492 -5.07 -17.32 11.33
CA SER A 492 -4.72 -18.18 10.21
C SER A 492 -3.26 -18.60 10.27
N LEU A 493 -2.97 -19.90 10.27
CA LEU A 493 -1.62 -20.46 10.31
C LEU A 493 -1.31 -21.32 9.08
N GLN A 494 -0.03 -21.47 8.78
CA GLN A 494 0.50 -22.36 7.76
C GLN A 494 1.03 -23.65 8.42
N THR A 495 0.92 -24.76 7.72
CA THR A 495 1.43 -26.07 8.14
C THR A 495 2.96 -26.12 8.11
N ASN A 496 3.58 -26.94 8.94
CA ASN A 496 5.04 -27.13 8.97
C ASN A 496 5.83 -25.81 9.05
N THR A 497 5.28 -24.84 9.79
CA THR A 497 5.81 -23.49 9.89
C THR A 497 6.01 -23.16 11.36
N SER A 498 7.16 -22.58 11.67
CA SER A 498 7.44 -22.09 13.03
C SER A 498 6.82 -20.72 13.22
N TYR A 499 6.10 -20.56 14.32
CA TYR A 499 5.49 -19.31 14.75
C TYR A 499 6.00 -18.92 16.13
N ASP A 500 6.19 -17.62 16.31
CA ASP A 500 6.38 -17.01 17.61
C ASP A 500 5.01 -16.64 18.19
N ILE A 501 4.73 -17.09 19.40
CA ILE A 501 3.59 -16.68 20.22
C ILE A 501 4.08 -15.81 21.36
N GLY A 502 3.48 -14.64 21.48
CA GLY A 502 3.70 -13.75 22.60
C GLY A 502 2.60 -13.88 23.65
N ILE A 503 2.98 -14.03 24.91
CA ILE A 503 2.05 -14.19 26.03
C ILE A 503 2.43 -13.22 27.14
N GLY A 504 1.48 -12.36 27.52
CA GLY A 504 1.58 -11.46 28.66
C GLY A 504 1.27 -12.19 29.95
N LEU A 505 2.22 -12.18 30.89
CA LEU A 505 2.13 -12.84 32.19
C LEU A 505 2.38 -11.86 33.34
N GLY A 506 1.90 -12.23 34.52
CA GLY A 506 2.16 -11.62 35.82
C GLY A 506 1.14 -10.58 36.24
N ASN A 507 1.22 -10.15 37.50
CA ASN A 507 0.65 -8.88 37.94
C ASN A 507 1.80 -7.93 38.28
N CYS A 508 2.08 -6.98 37.39
CA CYS A 508 3.20 -6.06 37.54
C CYS A 508 3.03 -5.05 38.68
N SER A 509 1.82 -4.91 39.23
CA SER A 509 1.47 -3.91 40.23
C SER A 509 1.53 -4.43 41.67
N ALA A 510 1.50 -5.76 41.88
CA ALA A 510 1.42 -6.39 43.20
C ALA A 510 2.71 -7.13 43.64
N GLY A 511 3.79 -6.99 42.87
CA GLY A 511 5.04 -7.75 43.03
C GLY A 511 5.09 -8.94 42.05
N PRO A 512 6.24 -9.20 41.39
CA PRO A 512 6.33 -10.20 40.31
C PRO A 512 6.11 -11.62 40.84
N ILE A 513 5.00 -12.24 40.45
CA ILE A 513 4.70 -13.66 40.68
C ILE A 513 5.10 -14.44 39.44
N PHE A 514 5.82 -15.54 39.61
CA PHE A 514 6.14 -16.43 38.49
C PHE A 514 4.89 -17.22 38.08
N GLU A 515 4.56 -17.19 36.79
CA GLU A 515 3.50 -18.00 36.18
C GLU A 515 4.10 -19.01 35.21
N SER A 516 3.68 -20.26 35.36
CA SER A 516 3.88 -21.29 34.34
C SER A 516 2.83 -21.12 33.24
N VAL A 517 3.21 -21.35 31.99
CA VAL A 517 2.31 -21.32 30.84
C VAL A 517 2.42 -22.58 30.00
N ARG A 518 1.27 -23.06 29.50
CA ARG A 518 1.18 -24.13 28.49
C ARG A 518 0.17 -23.78 27.42
N MET A 519 0.41 -24.29 26.21
CA MET A 519 -0.49 -24.13 25.07
C MET A 519 -0.76 -25.47 24.40
N TYR A 520 -2.02 -25.67 24.02
CA TYR A 520 -2.51 -26.85 23.32
C TYR A 520 -3.29 -26.44 22.08
N ILE A 521 -3.23 -27.22 21.01
CA ILE A 521 -4.03 -27.02 19.80
C ILE A 521 -4.61 -28.37 19.36
N ASP A 522 -5.93 -28.48 19.31
CA ASP A 522 -6.65 -29.68 18.83
C ASP A 522 -6.54 -29.78 17.30
N TYR A 523 -5.41 -30.32 16.82
CA TYR A 523 -5.08 -30.37 15.40
C TYR A 523 -5.97 -31.33 14.61
N ASN A 524 -6.53 -32.35 15.27
CA ASN A 524 -7.37 -33.36 14.65
C ASN A 524 -8.88 -33.03 14.76
N ASN A 525 -9.23 -31.96 15.46
CA ASN A 525 -10.59 -31.43 15.63
C ASN A 525 -11.58 -32.43 16.26
N ASN A 526 -11.11 -33.32 17.14
CA ASN A 526 -11.96 -34.32 17.80
C ASN A 526 -12.56 -33.84 19.14
N GLY A 527 -12.21 -32.63 19.59
CA GLY A 527 -12.65 -32.01 20.83
C GLY A 527 -11.89 -32.45 22.08
N VAL A 528 -10.80 -33.21 21.94
CA VAL A 528 -9.99 -33.78 23.03
C VAL A 528 -8.52 -33.49 22.77
N PHE A 529 -7.87 -32.79 23.68
CA PHE A 529 -6.44 -32.50 23.61
C PHE A 529 -5.56 -33.72 23.95
N ASP A 530 -4.81 -34.22 22.98
CA ASP A 530 -3.80 -35.27 23.15
C ASP A 530 -2.43 -34.68 23.57
N VAL A 531 -1.94 -35.06 24.74
CA VAL A 531 -0.71 -34.46 25.31
C VAL A 531 0.56 -34.75 24.50
N LEU A 532 0.59 -35.80 23.67
CA LEU A 532 1.76 -36.16 22.87
C LEU A 532 1.80 -35.44 21.53
N THR A 533 0.63 -35.20 20.94
CA THR A 533 0.51 -34.70 19.56
C THR A 533 -0.03 -33.28 19.46
N GLU A 534 -0.66 -32.77 20.50
CA GLU A 534 -1.39 -31.49 20.50
C GLU A 534 -0.86 -30.50 21.55
N THR A 535 0.21 -30.85 22.26
CA THR A 535 1.00 -29.86 23.02
C THR A 535 1.76 -28.98 22.03
N ALA A 536 1.33 -27.73 21.88
CA ALA A 536 2.00 -26.76 21.03
C ALA A 536 3.12 -26.02 21.77
N LEU A 537 2.95 -25.80 23.08
CA LEU A 537 4.00 -25.22 23.94
C LEU A 537 4.22 -26.12 25.17
N SER A 538 5.43 -26.67 25.28
CA SER A 538 5.97 -27.34 26.48
C SER A 538 6.28 -26.29 27.55
N PRO A 539 6.19 -26.57 28.88
CA PRO A 539 6.02 -25.53 29.89
C PRO A 539 7.05 -24.40 29.78
N GLY A 540 6.55 -23.20 29.49
CA GLY A 540 7.27 -21.95 29.63
C GLY A 540 6.87 -21.25 30.92
N GLY A 541 7.35 -20.03 31.11
CA GLY A 541 6.88 -19.19 32.19
C GLY A 541 7.68 -17.93 32.33
N GLY A 542 7.18 -17.05 33.18
CA GLY A 542 7.75 -15.73 33.38
C GLY A 542 7.20 -15.10 34.64
N TYR A 543 7.79 -13.99 35.05
CA TYR A 543 7.30 -13.20 36.17
C TYR A 543 6.25 -12.19 35.64
N CYS A 544 6.59 -10.91 35.59
CA CYS A 544 5.80 -9.89 34.94
C CYS A 544 6.45 -9.52 33.60
N GLY A 545 5.69 -9.55 32.51
CA GLY A 545 6.15 -9.15 31.20
C GLY A 545 5.50 -9.93 30.05
N PHE A 546 5.85 -9.53 28.84
CA PHE A 546 5.43 -10.22 27.62
C PHE A 546 6.56 -11.16 27.17
N TYR A 547 6.25 -12.44 27.05
CA TYR A 547 7.22 -13.48 26.73
C TYR A 547 6.92 -14.07 25.37
N THR A 548 7.96 -14.18 24.54
CA THR A 548 7.86 -14.81 23.23
C THR A 548 8.34 -16.25 23.31
N PHE A 549 7.55 -17.16 22.78
CA PHE A 549 7.89 -18.56 22.66
C PHE A 549 7.69 -19.04 21.23
N THR A 550 8.48 -20.00 20.78
CA THR A 550 8.37 -20.54 19.43
C THR A 550 7.73 -21.92 19.47
N PHE A 551 6.83 -22.20 18.53
CA PHE A 551 6.31 -23.53 18.27
C PHE A 551 6.24 -23.79 16.77
N THR A 552 6.18 -25.06 16.38
CA THR A 552 6.03 -25.47 14.98
C THR A 552 4.72 -26.20 14.78
N THR A 553 3.97 -25.79 13.76
CA THR A 553 2.71 -26.43 13.37
C THR A 553 2.97 -27.78 12.69
N PRO A 554 2.08 -28.78 12.84
CA PRO A 554 2.24 -30.08 12.20
C PRO A 554 2.09 -29.98 10.68
N PRO A 555 2.55 -31.00 9.93
CA PRO A 555 2.43 -31.04 8.47
C PRO A 555 0.99 -31.27 7.99
N SER A 556 0.14 -31.93 8.80
CA SER A 556 -1.20 -32.38 8.37
C SER A 556 -2.31 -32.12 9.41
N PRO A 557 -2.54 -30.86 9.85
CA PRO A 557 -3.71 -30.52 10.64
C PRO A 557 -5.01 -30.60 9.81
N VAL A 558 -6.16 -30.62 10.47
CA VAL A 558 -7.46 -30.50 9.79
C VAL A 558 -7.60 -29.10 9.18
N ASN A 559 -7.82 -29.05 7.87
CA ASN A 559 -7.98 -27.80 7.13
C ASN A 559 -9.43 -27.28 7.10
N ASN A 560 -9.58 -25.97 6.89
CA ASN A 560 -10.86 -25.27 6.72
C ASN A 560 -11.87 -25.50 7.87
N LYS A 561 -11.36 -25.73 9.08
CA LYS A 561 -12.11 -25.82 10.33
C LYS A 561 -11.44 -24.93 11.36
N LEU A 562 -12.25 -24.34 12.24
CA LEU A 562 -11.71 -23.72 13.44
C LEU A 562 -11.26 -24.84 14.37
N LEU A 563 -9.99 -24.81 14.76
CA LEU A 563 -9.37 -25.74 15.68
C LEU A 563 -9.15 -25.03 17.01
N ARG A 564 -9.49 -25.69 18.13
CA ARG A 564 -9.39 -25.06 19.45
C ARG A 564 -7.92 -24.92 19.84
N MET A 565 -7.50 -23.70 20.15
CA MET A 565 -6.24 -23.42 20.84
C MET A 565 -6.56 -23.05 22.29
N ARG A 566 -5.84 -23.63 23.24
CA ARG A 566 -6.01 -23.38 24.67
C ARG A 566 -4.70 -22.91 25.26
N ILE A 567 -4.73 -21.80 25.99
CA ILE A 567 -3.60 -21.31 26.78
C ILE A 567 -3.98 -21.35 28.25
N ILE A 568 -3.09 -21.89 29.08
CA ILE A 568 -3.26 -22.03 30.52
C ILE A 568 -2.11 -21.31 31.20
N SER A 569 -2.41 -20.37 32.11
CA SER A 569 -1.46 -19.82 33.06
C SER A 569 -1.79 -20.26 34.49
N ASN A 570 -0.77 -20.43 35.33
CA ASN A 570 -0.94 -20.74 36.75
C ASN A 570 0.35 -20.45 37.53
N ILE A 571 0.24 -20.06 38.80
CA ILE A 571 1.42 -19.80 39.68
C ILE A 571 2.30 -21.04 39.94
N SER A 572 1.82 -22.24 39.61
CA SER A 572 2.55 -23.51 39.73
C SER A 572 2.44 -24.32 38.44
N GLY A 573 3.11 -25.49 38.39
CA GLY A 573 3.07 -26.37 37.22
C GLY A 573 1.65 -26.73 36.76
N ILE A 574 1.52 -26.93 35.45
CA ILE A 574 0.27 -27.27 34.77
C ILE A 574 0.32 -28.76 34.40
N SER A 575 -0.63 -29.56 34.90
CA SER A 575 -0.58 -31.02 34.71
C SER A 575 -1.07 -31.48 33.33
N GLY A 576 -1.88 -30.69 32.63
CA GLY A 576 -2.42 -31.05 31.32
C GLY A 576 -3.41 -30.03 30.75
N PRO A 577 -4.03 -30.32 29.59
CA PRO A 577 -4.93 -29.41 28.86
C PRO A 577 -6.28 -29.18 29.54
N CYS A 578 -6.64 -30.02 30.51
CA CYS A 578 -7.89 -29.95 31.27
C CYS A 578 -7.66 -29.48 32.71
N TYR A 579 -6.50 -28.88 32.97
CA TYR A 579 -6.13 -28.40 34.30
C TYR A 579 -7.03 -27.23 34.71
N ASN A 580 -7.60 -27.30 35.93
CA ASN A 580 -8.31 -26.18 36.55
C ASN A 580 -7.32 -25.43 37.45
N PRO A 581 -6.78 -24.27 37.01
CA PRO A 581 -5.74 -23.55 37.75
C PRO A 581 -6.27 -23.05 39.09
N SER A 582 -5.46 -23.18 40.15
CA SER A 582 -5.82 -22.70 41.50
C SER A 582 -5.72 -21.18 41.61
N ASP A 583 -4.72 -20.59 40.96
CA ASP A 583 -4.49 -19.15 40.83
C ASP A 583 -3.83 -18.92 39.47
N GLY A 584 -4.65 -18.53 38.49
CA GLY A 584 -4.33 -18.57 37.07
C GLY A 584 -5.59 -18.48 36.20
N GLN A 585 -5.40 -18.61 34.90
CA GLN A 585 -6.46 -18.45 33.91
C GLN A 585 -6.31 -19.44 32.76
N VAL A 586 -7.44 -19.81 32.15
CA VAL A 586 -7.50 -20.54 30.89
C VAL A 586 -8.22 -19.70 29.88
N GLU A 587 -7.61 -19.54 28.71
CA GLU A 587 -8.22 -18.85 27.57
C GLU A 587 -8.23 -19.75 26.35
N ASP A 588 -9.40 -19.86 25.72
CA ASP A 588 -9.56 -20.59 24.46
C ASP A 588 -9.65 -19.62 23.28
N PHE A 589 -9.00 -19.98 22.19
CA PHE A 589 -8.91 -19.26 20.91
C PHE A 589 -9.15 -20.26 19.76
N SER A 590 -9.19 -19.75 18.53
CA SER A 590 -9.21 -20.62 17.35
C SER A 590 -8.01 -20.39 16.45
N VAL A 591 -7.44 -21.47 15.95
CA VAL A 591 -6.53 -21.45 14.80
C VAL A 591 -7.24 -22.05 13.59
N ILE A 592 -6.88 -21.60 12.39
CA ILE A 592 -7.36 -22.17 11.14
C ILE A 592 -6.20 -22.41 10.18
N PHE A 593 -6.19 -23.60 9.56
CA PHE A 593 -5.31 -23.93 8.46
C PHE A 593 -6.12 -23.90 7.17
N LYS A 594 -5.78 -22.98 6.27
CA LYS A 594 -6.45 -22.89 4.97
C LYS A 594 -5.88 -23.97 4.07
N ALA A 595 -6.75 -24.83 3.53
CA ALA A 595 -6.32 -25.77 2.51
C ALA A 595 -5.72 -24.99 1.33
N ALA A 596 -4.54 -25.38 0.86
CA ALA A 596 -3.99 -24.83 -0.36
C ALA A 596 -4.99 -25.09 -1.48
N VAL A 597 -5.62 -24.02 -1.96
CA VAL A 597 -6.36 -24.09 -3.22
C VAL A 597 -5.28 -24.16 -4.28
N PRO A 598 -5.17 -25.24 -5.07
CA PRO A 598 -4.34 -25.16 -6.26
C PRO A 598 -4.93 -24.00 -7.06
N LEU A 599 -4.24 -22.85 -7.06
CA LEU A 599 -4.56 -21.79 -7.98
C LEU A 599 -4.52 -22.46 -9.35
N PRO A 600 -5.59 -22.40 -10.17
CA PRO A 600 -5.66 -23.20 -11.40
C PRO A 600 -4.41 -23.05 -12.27
N LEU A 601 -3.75 -21.90 -12.17
CA LEU A 601 -2.48 -21.65 -12.83
C LEU A 601 -1.77 -20.45 -12.19
N GLU A 602 -0.43 -20.50 -12.09
CA GLU A 602 0.42 -19.32 -11.89
C GLU A 602 1.05 -18.95 -13.25
N LEU A 603 0.71 -17.76 -13.75
CA LEU A 603 1.19 -17.26 -15.05
C LEU A 603 2.47 -16.45 -14.83
N ILE A 604 3.53 -16.77 -15.60
CA ILE A 604 4.80 -16.02 -15.56
C ILE A 604 4.69 -14.77 -16.44
N SER A 605 4.06 -14.89 -17.62
CA SER A 605 3.94 -13.77 -18.55
C SER A 605 2.79 -13.97 -19.54
N PHE A 606 2.23 -12.87 -20.03
CA PHE A 606 1.39 -12.84 -21.23
C PHE A 606 1.72 -11.57 -22.01
N ASN A 607 2.20 -11.76 -23.24
CA ASN A 607 2.74 -10.73 -24.13
C ASN A 607 2.20 -10.94 -25.56
N GLY A 608 2.40 -9.93 -26.40
CA GLY A 608 1.98 -9.97 -27.80
C GLY A 608 3.05 -9.37 -28.71
N GLU A 609 3.22 -9.97 -29.88
CA GLU A 609 4.04 -9.48 -30.99
C GLU A 609 3.13 -9.15 -32.16
N GLN A 610 3.43 -8.05 -32.83
CA GLN A 610 2.60 -7.51 -33.89
C GLN A 610 3.23 -7.77 -35.26
N HIS A 611 2.41 -8.16 -36.23
CA HIS A 611 2.82 -8.29 -37.63
C HIS A 611 1.82 -7.58 -38.55
N LYS A 612 2.23 -7.33 -39.81
CA LYS A 612 1.45 -6.56 -40.80
C LYS A 612 0.00 -7.03 -40.98
N SER A 613 -0.26 -8.33 -40.84
CA SER A 613 -1.58 -8.94 -41.10
C SER A 613 -2.06 -9.89 -40.00
N PHE A 614 -1.32 -10.01 -38.90
CA PHE A 614 -1.67 -10.88 -37.78
C PHE A 614 -0.94 -10.45 -36.51
N ASN A 615 -1.47 -10.83 -35.36
CA ASN A 615 -0.81 -10.69 -34.07
C ASN A 615 -0.43 -12.08 -33.54
N ILE A 616 0.69 -12.17 -32.83
CA ILE A 616 1.12 -13.36 -32.11
C ILE A 616 0.99 -13.08 -30.62
N LEU A 617 0.26 -13.91 -29.90
CA LEU A 617 0.12 -13.86 -28.46
C LEU A 617 1.01 -14.94 -27.85
N LYS A 618 1.81 -14.61 -26.85
CA LYS A 618 2.76 -15.52 -26.18
C LYS A 618 2.55 -15.50 -24.68
N TRP A 619 2.51 -16.66 -24.04
CA TRP A 619 2.49 -16.74 -22.58
C TRP A 619 3.32 -17.89 -22.06
N THR A 620 3.78 -17.71 -20.84
CA THR A 620 4.48 -18.72 -20.07
C THR A 620 3.73 -18.96 -18.77
N SER A 621 3.49 -20.22 -18.44
CA SER A 621 2.99 -20.65 -17.14
C SER A 621 4.12 -21.25 -16.30
N LYS A 622 3.99 -21.14 -14.96
CA LYS A 622 4.95 -21.70 -13.99
C LYS A 622 4.58 -23.11 -13.55
N LYS A 623 3.28 -23.37 -13.40
CA LYS A 623 2.73 -24.66 -12.95
C LYS A 623 1.27 -24.79 -13.36
N GLU A 624 0.91 -25.91 -13.98
CA GLU A 624 -0.43 -26.21 -14.46
C GLU A 624 -0.99 -27.44 -13.76
N SER A 625 -2.18 -27.34 -13.17
CA SER A 625 -2.84 -28.48 -12.55
C SER A 625 -4.34 -28.40 -12.76
N ASN A 626 -4.94 -29.50 -13.23
CA ASN A 626 -6.38 -29.61 -13.47
C ASN A 626 -6.93 -28.52 -14.42
N MET A 627 -6.10 -27.97 -15.30
CA MET A 627 -6.49 -26.97 -16.28
C MET A 627 -7.23 -27.62 -17.44
N LYS A 628 -8.35 -27.02 -17.85
CA LYS A 628 -9.16 -27.47 -18.98
C LYS A 628 -8.65 -26.87 -20.29
N HIS A 629 -8.52 -25.55 -20.37
CA HIS A 629 -7.94 -24.83 -21.51
C HIS A 629 -7.58 -23.38 -21.17
N PHE A 630 -6.71 -22.80 -21.99
CA PHE A 630 -6.59 -21.36 -22.16
C PHE A 630 -7.59 -20.92 -23.23
N ARG A 631 -8.50 -19.99 -22.91
CA ARG A 631 -9.35 -19.32 -23.88
C ARG A 631 -8.78 -17.94 -24.16
N LEU A 632 -8.38 -17.72 -25.41
CA LEU A 632 -7.88 -16.43 -25.86
C LEU A 632 -9.05 -15.57 -26.28
N GLU A 633 -9.04 -14.32 -25.84
CA GLU A 633 -10.09 -13.37 -26.15
C GLU A 633 -9.49 -12.07 -26.67
N ARG A 634 -10.19 -11.41 -27.60
CA ARG A 634 -9.85 -10.05 -28.03
C ARG A 634 -11.02 -9.10 -27.94
N SER A 635 -10.71 -7.81 -27.86
CA SER A 635 -11.67 -6.71 -27.80
C SER A 635 -11.18 -5.50 -28.61
N ARG A 636 -12.11 -4.72 -29.16
CA ARG A 636 -11.80 -3.42 -29.81
C ARG A 636 -11.74 -2.27 -28.82
N ASP A 637 -12.45 -2.37 -27.71
CA ASP A 637 -12.62 -1.30 -26.73
C ASP A 637 -12.04 -1.64 -25.35
N GLY A 638 -11.47 -2.83 -25.21
CA GLY A 638 -10.95 -3.36 -23.95
C GLY A 638 -12.05 -3.74 -22.96
N LYS A 639 -13.32 -3.80 -23.38
CA LYS A 639 -14.49 -4.11 -22.54
C LYS A 639 -15.19 -5.37 -23.05
N ASP A 640 -15.62 -5.36 -24.31
CA ASP A 640 -16.34 -6.46 -24.92
C ASP A 640 -15.36 -7.44 -25.57
N PHE A 641 -15.05 -8.51 -24.82
CA PHE A 641 -14.13 -9.55 -25.25
C PHE A 641 -14.85 -10.69 -25.96
N THR A 642 -14.35 -11.04 -27.15
CA THR A 642 -14.83 -12.16 -27.95
C THR A 642 -13.78 -13.26 -27.99
N PRO A 643 -14.17 -14.54 -27.83
CA PRO A 643 -13.22 -15.64 -27.88
C PRO A 643 -12.69 -15.82 -29.32
N ILE A 644 -11.38 -15.87 -29.45
CA ILE A 644 -10.68 -16.05 -30.72
C ILE A 644 -10.01 -17.42 -30.85
N GLY A 645 -9.84 -18.14 -29.75
CA GLY A 645 -9.27 -19.49 -29.79
C GLY A 645 -9.11 -20.13 -28.43
N TYR A 646 -8.73 -21.41 -28.46
CA TYR A 646 -8.49 -22.22 -27.28
C TYR A 646 -7.16 -22.95 -27.43
N VAL A 647 -6.38 -23.03 -26.36
CA VAL A 647 -5.12 -23.77 -26.31
C VAL A 647 -5.13 -24.71 -25.11
N THR A 648 -4.79 -25.97 -25.36
CA THR A 648 -4.75 -27.00 -24.32
C THR A 648 -3.46 -26.86 -23.49
N PRO A 649 -3.56 -26.77 -22.15
CA PRO A 649 -2.42 -26.75 -21.25
C PRO A 649 -1.71 -28.11 -21.23
N LEU A 650 -0.42 -28.11 -20.85
CA LEU A 650 0.37 -29.30 -20.62
C LEU A 650 0.03 -30.02 -19.30
N ASN A 651 -0.57 -29.33 -18.32
CA ASN A 651 -0.98 -29.87 -17.02
C ASN A 651 0.18 -30.56 -16.26
N ASN A 652 1.28 -29.84 -16.08
CA ASN A 652 2.47 -30.35 -15.40
C ASN A 652 3.03 -29.36 -14.35
N SER A 653 3.97 -29.84 -13.54
CA SER A 653 4.57 -29.07 -12.45
C SER A 653 5.55 -27.96 -12.86
N LEU A 654 5.92 -27.88 -14.15
CA LEU A 654 6.87 -26.92 -14.73
C LEU A 654 6.18 -25.86 -15.60
N GLY A 655 4.88 -25.99 -15.85
CA GLY A 655 4.14 -25.16 -16.79
C GLY A 655 4.56 -25.39 -18.25
N GLY A 656 4.39 -24.36 -19.07
CA GLY A 656 4.57 -24.42 -20.51
C GLY A 656 4.73 -23.05 -21.16
N ASN A 657 5.28 -23.05 -22.36
CA ASN A 657 5.36 -21.87 -23.23
C ASN A 657 4.38 -22.06 -24.38
N TYR A 658 3.55 -21.06 -24.60
CA TYR A 658 2.48 -21.13 -25.57
C TYR A 658 2.52 -19.96 -26.52
N THR A 659 1.96 -20.18 -27.70
CA THR A 659 1.85 -19.17 -28.74
C THR A 659 0.54 -19.36 -29.48
N PHE A 660 -0.12 -18.25 -29.78
CA PHE A 660 -1.36 -18.22 -30.55
C PHE A 660 -1.29 -17.12 -31.61
N LYS A 661 -1.71 -17.43 -32.84
CA LYS A 661 -1.72 -16.47 -33.95
C LYS A 661 -3.15 -16.01 -34.19
N ASP A 662 -3.37 -14.70 -34.11
CA ASP A 662 -4.61 -14.03 -34.50
C ASP A 662 -4.41 -13.35 -35.86
N ASP A 663 -4.87 -13.99 -36.94
CA ASP A 663 -4.76 -13.47 -38.31
C ASP A 663 -6.05 -12.88 -38.87
N ASP A 664 -7.10 -12.76 -38.06
CA ASP A 664 -8.38 -12.17 -38.45
C ASP A 664 -8.54 -10.75 -37.90
N LEU A 665 -7.60 -9.85 -38.18
CA LEU A 665 -7.57 -8.51 -37.59
C LEU A 665 -8.67 -7.56 -38.10
N ASN A 666 -9.54 -8.00 -39.02
CA ASN A 666 -10.70 -7.27 -39.54
C ASN A 666 -10.44 -5.80 -39.90
N GLY A 667 -9.24 -5.52 -40.43
CA GLY A 667 -8.79 -4.17 -40.82
C GLY A 667 -8.59 -3.17 -39.67
N SER A 668 -8.72 -3.60 -38.41
CA SER A 668 -8.46 -2.74 -37.24
C SER A 668 -6.98 -2.80 -36.88
N ASN A 669 -6.46 -1.64 -36.53
CA ASN A 669 -5.10 -1.44 -36.09
C ASN A 669 -4.95 -1.58 -34.57
N GLU A 670 -6.03 -1.54 -33.82
CA GLU A 670 -6.01 -1.53 -32.37
C GLU A 670 -6.79 -2.73 -31.82
N TRP A 671 -6.13 -3.52 -30.98
CA TRP A 671 -6.71 -4.71 -30.36
C TRP A 671 -6.21 -4.91 -28.94
N TYR A 672 -7.15 -5.24 -28.06
CA TYR A 672 -6.87 -5.68 -26.69
C TYR A 672 -7.00 -7.19 -26.62
N TYR A 673 -6.09 -7.86 -25.91
CA TYR A 673 -6.09 -9.31 -25.76
C TYR A 673 -5.99 -9.71 -24.29
N ARG A 674 -6.63 -10.83 -23.92
CA ARG A 674 -6.46 -11.48 -22.61
C ARG A 674 -6.60 -13.00 -22.71
N LEU A 675 -6.08 -13.70 -21.71
CA LEU A 675 -6.32 -15.11 -21.49
C LEU A 675 -7.40 -15.28 -20.42
N ARG A 676 -8.37 -16.15 -20.67
CA ARG A 676 -9.19 -16.77 -19.64
C ARG A 676 -8.68 -18.19 -19.42
N MET A 677 -8.18 -18.44 -18.22
CA MET A 677 -7.56 -19.69 -17.80
C MET A 677 -8.64 -20.50 -17.08
N GLU A 678 -9.17 -21.54 -17.71
CA GLU A 678 -10.29 -22.35 -17.17
C GLU A 678 -9.79 -23.72 -16.69
N ASP A 679 -10.32 -24.18 -15.55
CA ASP A 679 -10.05 -25.50 -14.98
C ASP A 679 -11.15 -26.53 -15.30
N VAL A 680 -10.92 -27.80 -14.97
CA VAL A 680 -11.88 -28.89 -15.21
C VAL A 680 -13.16 -28.78 -14.37
N SER A 681 -13.15 -27.98 -13.30
CA SER A 681 -14.32 -27.66 -12.47
C SER A 681 -15.12 -26.46 -13.00
N ALA A 682 -14.69 -25.88 -14.13
CA ALA A 682 -15.20 -24.65 -14.73
C ALA A 682 -14.92 -23.36 -13.93
N ALA A 683 -14.05 -23.42 -12.92
CA ALA A 683 -13.48 -22.22 -12.32
C ALA A 683 -12.47 -21.59 -13.29
N PHE A 684 -12.30 -20.27 -13.21
CA PHE A 684 -11.43 -19.55 -14.13
C PHE A 684 -10.79 -18.31 -13.53
N ALA A 685 -9.66 -17.91 -14.10
CA ALA A 685 -8.98 -16.65 -13.81
C ALA A 685 -8.61 -15.95 -15.14
N TYR A 686 -8.44 -14.63 -15.12
CA TYR A 686 -7.97 -13.87 -16.29
C TYR A 686 -6.49 -13.49 -16.15
N SER A 687 -5.79 -13.39 -17.27
CA SER A 687 -4.50 -12.68 -17.31
C SER A 687 -4.72 -11.16 -17.27
N GLN A 688 -3.63 -10.41 -17.17
CA GLN A 688 -3.61 -9.01 -17.59
C GLN A 688 -4.11 -8.87 -19.04
N VAL A 689 -4.66 -7.69 -19.35
CA VAL A 689 -5.00 -7.31 -20.73
C VAL A 689 -3.77 -6.69 -21.37
N ILE A 690 -3.41 -7.13 -22.58
CA ILE A 690 -2.36 -6.50 -23.39
C ILE A 690 -3.00 -5.73 -24.55
N PHE A 691 -2.44 -4.58 -24.88
CA PHE A 691 -2.89 -3.74 -25.99
C PHE A 691 -1.86 -3.75 -27.11
N LEU A 692 -2.31 -4.01 -28.34
CA LEU A 692 -1.50 -3.94 -29.55
C LEU A 692 -2.07 -2.84 -30.46
N ASN A 693 -1.21 -1.88 -30.86
CA ASN A 693 -1.57 -0.74 -31.71
C ASN A 693 -0.72 -0.69 -32.98
N ASN A 694 -1.40 -0.69 -34.12
CA ASN A 694 -0.89 -0.64 -35.48
C ASN A 694 -1.01 0.78 -36.05
N LYS A 695 -0.76 1.81 -35.23
CA LYS A 695 -0.31 3.11 -35.74
C LYS A 695 0.99 2.83 -36.47
N GLY A 696 0.97 3.02 -37.79
CA GLY A 696 2.06 2.67 -38.70
C GLY A 696 3.40 3.14 -38.18
N VAL A 697 4.15 2.21 -37.60
CA VAL A 697 5.52 2.44 -37.16
C VAL A 697 6.35 2.58 -38.44
N ASN A 698 6.83 3.79 -38.75
CA ASN A 698 7.65 3.96 -39.95
C ASN A 698 9.06 3.42 -39.76
N LEU A 699 9.51 3.26 -38.51
CA LEU A 699 10.83 2.76 -38.16
C LEU A 699 10.78 1.97 -36.85
N SER A 700 11.26 0.73 -36.83
CA SER A 700 11.44 -0.09 -35.62
C SER A 700 12.84 -0.71 -35.56
N MET A 701 13.29 -1.09 -34.36
CA MET A 701 14.60 -1.70 -34.12
C MET A 701 14.42 -3.01 -33.33
N GLU A 702 14.86 -4.13 -33.91
CA GLU A 702 14.80 -5.46 -33.30
C GLU A 702 16.21 -6.00 -33.02
N ASN A 703 16.34 -6.76 -31.92
CA ASN A 703 17.53 -7.47 -31.46
C ASN A 703 18.77 -6.61 -31.22
N LEU A 704 19.00 -6.28 -29.95
CA LEU A 704 20.32 -5.90 -29.46
C LEU A 704 20.83 -7.03 -28.57
N VAL A 705 21.95 -7.65 -28.95
CA VAL A 705 22.74 -8.45 -28.03
C VAL A 705 23.31 -7.46 -27.01
N THR A 706 22.90 -7.56 -25.75
CA THR A 706 23.21 -6.61 -24.67
C THR A 706 24.66 -6.64 -24.21
N VAL A 707 25.49 -7.53 -24.76
CA VAL A 707 26.92 -7.62 -24.47
C VAL A 707 27.68 -7.62 -25.78
N ASN A 708 28.45 -6.55 -26.04
CA ASN A 708 29.35 -6.50 -27.19
C ASN A 708 30.77 -6.17 -26.73
N THR A 709 31.75 -6.90 -27.24
CA THR A 709 33.17 -6.66 -26.93
C THR A 709 33.66 -5.39 -27.61
N SER A 710 34.52 -4.58 -26.98
CA SER A 710 35.11 -3.33 -27.53
C SER A 710 35.74 -3.45 -28.93
N ASP A 711 36.01 -4.67 -29.39
CA ASP A 711 36.77 -4.95 -30.62
C ASP A 711 35.88 -5.39 -31.81
N ARG A 712 34.54 -5.35 -31.67
CA ARG A 712 33.59 -5.74 -32.73
C ARG A 712 32.49 -4.71 -32.93
N PRO A 713 32.05 -4.43 -34.17
CA PRO A 713 30.91 -3.56 -34.41
C PRO A 713 29.63 -4.13 -33.79
N ILE A 714 28.72 -3.26 -33.38
CA ILE A 714 27.38 -3.63 -32.93
C ILE A 714 26.54 -3.91 -34.16
N SER A 715 25.97 -5.12 -34.27
CA SER A 715 24.98 -5.42 -35.30
C SER A 715 23.57 -5.31 -34.73
N PHE A 716 22.69 -4.60 -35.43
CA PHE A 716 21.27 -4.47 -35.07
C PHE A 716 20.40 -4.44 -36.33
N ARG A 717 19.11 -4.73 -36.20
CA ARG A 717 18.19 -4.75 -37.35
C ARG A 717 17.18 -3.62 -37.25
N LEU A 718 17.13 -2.79 -38.29
CA LEU A 718 16.09 -1.77 -38.46
C LEU A 718 15.03 -2.28 -39.43
N THR A 719 13.77 -2.15 -39.09
CA THR A 719 12.66 -2.38 -40.01
C THR A 719 12.03 -1.03 -40.37
N SER A 720 11.93 -0.74 -41.67
CA SER A 720 11.38 0.52 -42.18
C SER A 720 10.11 0.28 -42.99
N SER A 721 9.13 1.18 -42.89
CA SER A 721 7.91 1.15 -43.72
C SER A 721 8.10 1.76 -45.12
N SER A 722 9.19 2.49 -45.34
CA SER A 722 9.51 3.17 -46.60
C SER A 722 11.01 3.35 -46.77
N ASN A 723 11.46 3.75 -47.96
CA ASN A 723 12.86 4.14 -48.16
C ASN A 723 13.10 5.51 -47.50
N GLN A 724 13.97 5.57 -46.50
CA GLN A 724 14.24 6.79 -45.74
C GLN A 724 15.70 6.88 -45.30
N MET A 725 16.13 8.09 -44.94
CA MET A 725 17.43 8.30 -44.29
C MET A 725 17.25 8.19 -42.78
N VAL A 726 18.23 7.57 -42.13
CA VAL A 726 18.32 7.51 -40.67
C VAL A 726 19.70 7.95 -40.20
N THR A 727 19.74 8.69 -39.11
CA THR A 727 20.95 9.03 -38.37
C THR A 727 21.04 8.14 -37.15
N ILE A 728 22.17 7.45 -36.98
CA ILE A 728 22.43 6.57 -35.85
C ILE A 728 23.51 7.23 -35.01
N GLU A 729 23.25 7.42 -33.72
CA GLU A 729 24.05 8.17 -32.77
C GLU A 729 24.32 7.33 -31.52
N LEU A 730 25.51 7.46 -30.93
CA LEU A 730 25.88 6.79 -29.70
C LEU A 730 26.27 7.82 -28.64
N PHE A 731 25.60 7.80 -27.49
CA PHE A 731 25.85 8.70 -26.36
C PHE A 731 26.37 7.92 -25.16
N ASP A 732 27.29 8.51 -24.38
CA ASP A 732 27.58 8.00 -23.04
C ASP A 732 26.45 8.36 -22.05
N MET A 733 26.50 7.79 -20.84
CA MET A 733 25.48 8.03 -19.81
C MET A 733 25.41 9.48 -19.29
N MET A 734 26.39 10.32 -19.65
CA MET A 734 26.39 11.76 -19.35
C MET A 734 25.78 12.58 -20.51
N GLY A 735 25.26 11.91 -21.56
CA GLY A 735 24.64 12.53 -22.72
C GLY A 735 25.64 13.07 -23.75
N LYS A 736 26.94 12.74 -23.64
CA LYS A 736 27.95 13.18 -24.59
C LYS A 736 28.01 12.23 -25.78
N LEU A 737 27.83 12.78 -26.98
CA LEU A 737 27.92 12.07 -28.25
C LEU A 737 29.35 11.52 -28.46
N GLN A 738 29.46 10.21 -28.63
CA GLN A 738 30.71 9.50 -28.89
C GLN A 738 30.97 9.32 -30.38
N SER A 739 29.93 8.97 -31.13
CA SER A 739 30.02 8.71 -32.57
C SER A 739 28.62 8.78 -33.21
N ASN A 740 28.55 9.09 -34.50
CA ASN A 740 27.34 8.97 -35.30
C ASN A 740 27.65 8.69 -36.77
N TYR A 741 26.64 8.24 -37.51
CA TYR A 741 26.64 8.26 -38.96
C TYR A 741 25.21 8.33 -39.50
N THR A 742 25.06 8.75 -40.76
CA THR A 742 23.75 8.77 -41.44
C THR A 742 23.79 7.83 -42.64
N THR A 743 22.72 7.09 -42.86
CA THR A 743 22.63 6.08 -43.92
C THR A 743 21.21 5.99 -44.49
N GLN A 744 21.10 5.49 -45.72
CA GLN A 744 19.82 5.17 -46.33
C GLN A 744 19.42 3.76 -45.96
N ILE A 745 18.18 3.59 -45.51
CA ILE A 745 17.55 2.29 -45.30
C ILE A 745 16.39 2.11 -46.27
N ASN A 746 16.18 0.87 -46.70
CA ASN A 746 15.11 0.52 -47.62
C ASN A 746 13.86 0.09 -46.86
N GLU A 747 12.70 0.11 -47.52
CA GLU A 747 11.49 -0.54 -47.03
C GLU A 747 11.77 -2.02 -46.71
N GLY A 748 11.33 -2.47 -45.53
CA GLY A 748 11.61 -3.81 -45.01
C GLY A 748 12.76 -3.84 -44.00
N GLN A 749 13.37 -5.01 -43.83
CA GLN A 749 14.44 -5.23 -42.85
C GLN A 749 15.80 -4.80 -43.40
N ASN A 750 16.55 -4.04 -42.60
CA ASN A 750 17.89 -3.55 -42.89
C ASN A 750 18.81 -4.01 -41.76
N ASN A 751 19.88 -4.72 -42.10
CA ASN A 751 20.92 -5.07 -41.12
C ASN A 751 21.90 -3.91 -41.04
N MET A 752 22.13 -3.42 -39.83
CA MET A 752 22.97 -2.28 -39.54
C MET A 752 24.17 -2.71 -38.71
N GLU A 753 25.30 -2.03 -38.91
CA GLU A 753 26.49 -2.18 -38.08
C GLU A 753 26.92 -0.81 -37.55
N PHE A 754 27.27 -0.73 -36.26
CA PHE A 754 27.81 0.46 -35.64
C PHE A 754 29.20 0.17 -35.11
N ASN A 755 30.20 0.90 -35.62
CA ASN A 755 31.59 0.68 -35.23
C ASN A 755 31.85 1.25 -33.82
N THR A 756 32.25 0.39 -32.89
CA THR A 756 32.61 0.74 -31.51
C THR A 756 34.11 0.65 -31.23
N ILE A 757 34.94 0.49 -32.26
CA ILE A 757 36.41 0.46 -32.11
C ILE A 757 36.88 1.77 -31.48
N ASN A 758 37.67 1.66 -30.40
CA ASN A 758 38.17 2.76 -29.55
C ASN A 758 37.11 3.48 -28.70
N ILE A 759 35.90 2.93 -28.57
CA ILE A 759 34.93 3.42 -27.58
C ILE A 759 35.24 2.76 -26.24
N PRO A 760 35.37 3.52 -25.13
CA PRO A 760 35.64 2.95 -23.82
C PRO A 760 34.59 1.92 -23.38
N LYS A 761 34.98 1.05 -22.45
CA LYS A 761 34.07 0.08 -21.82
C LYS A 761 33.07 0.82 -20.93
N GLY A 762 31.78 0.48 -21.02
CA GLY A 762 30.74 1.16 -20.26
C GLY A 762 29.34 1.05 -20.85
N MET A 763 28.38 1.69 -20.20
CA MET A 763 26.98 1.79 -20.67
C MET A 763 26.84 2.96 -21.65
N TYR A 764 26.09 2.74 -22.73
CA TYR A 764 25.81 3.73 -23.76
C TYR A 764 24.35 3.70 -24.21
N ILE A 765 23.90 4.80 -24.82
CA ILE A 765 22.60 4.93 -25.48
C ILE A 765 22.82 4.97 -26.99
N LEU A 766 22.23 4.02 -27.71
CA LEU A 766 22.11 4.05 -29.17
C LEU A 766 20.79 4.72 -29.55
N LEU A 767 20.87 5.78 -30.35
CA LEU A 767 19.73 6.57 -30.81
C LEU A 767 19.66 6.51 -32.32
N VAL A 768 18.51 6.16 -32.89
CA VAL A 768 18.26 6.17 -34.33
C VAL A 768 17.15 7.17 -34.63
N LYS A 769 17.43 8.15 -35.48
CA LYS A 769 16.48 9.21 -35.87
C LYS A 769 16.20 9.16 -37.35
N ASN A 770 14.95 9.32 -37.77
CA ASN A 770 14.63 9.57 -39.17
C ASN A 770 14.35 11.05 -39.46
N ASN A 771 14.22 11.38 -40.75
CA ASN A 771 13.96 12.75 -41.20
C ASN A 771 12.57 13.29 -40.80
N SER A 772 11.64 12.43 -40.36
CA SER A 772 10.34 12.83 -39.80
C SER A 772 10.38 13.17 -38.31
N GLY A 773 11.54 13.02 -37.66
CA GLY A 773 11.71 13.27 -36.22
C GLY A 773 11.25 12.12 -35.32
N GLU A 774 10.99 10.92 -35.87
CA GLU A 774 10.80 9.72 -35.07
C GLU A 774 12.16 9.23 -34.55
N GLU A 775 12.21 8.84 -33.27
CA GLU A 775 13.43 8.42 -32.60
C GLU A 775 13.25 7.02 -31.98
N LEU A 776 14.26 6.17 -32.14
CA LEU A 776 14.37 4.88 -31.46
C LEU A 776 15.57 4.89 -30.53
N VAL A 777 15.33 4.50 -29.28
CA VAL A 777 16.34 4.52 -28.22
C VAL A 777 16.61 3.10 -27.75
N ASN A 778 17.88 2.73 -27.56
CA ASN A 778 18.24 1.48 -26.90
C ASN A 778 19.49 1.61 -26.03
N LYS A 779 19.53 0.85 -24.93
CA LYS A 779 20.65 0.81 -23.99
C LYS A 779 21.57 -0.34 -24.36
N ILE A 780 22.88 -0.08 -24.42
CA ILE A 780 23.88 -1.08 -24.79
C ILE A 780 25.06 -1.03 -23.82
N PHE A 781 25.66 -2.19 -23.56
CA PHE A 781 26.88 -2.31 -22.76
C PHE A 781 28.05 -2.73 -23.66
N ILE A 782 29.13 -1.94 -23.62
CA ILE A 782 30.38 -2.23 -24.33
C ILE A 782 31.38 -2.80 -23.31
N GLU A 783 31.77 -4.06 -23.51
CA GLU A 783 32.65 -4.85 -22.63
C GLU A 783 34.14 -4.71 -22.89
#